data_AF-A0A2F0ALT9-F1
#
_entry.id   AF-A0A2F0ALT9-F1
#
_cell.length_a   1.000
_cell.length_b   1.000
_cell.length_c   1.000
_cell.angle_alpha   90.00
_cell.angle_beta   90.00
_cell.angle_gamma   90.00
#
_symmetry.space_group_name_H-M   'P 1'
#
loop_
_entity.id
_entity.type
_entity.pdbx_description
1 polymer ?
#
loop_
_entity_poly.entity_id
_entity_poly.type
_entity_poly.pdbx_seq_one_letter_code
_entity_poly.pdbx_strand_id
1 'polypeptide(L)'
;MANIRLIFLILCVLGLFASCASGDSTVSARCTFTSDCPTSNHRCIDGTCVIVFNDGGTCPPGQRFVDDRCQPIEDRCTNNADCPNGRCVDGECFANQCNDGDERPCENGCGGNQLCNGGVWRPCPQAVTEICGDGRDNDCDQSVDEQCQGCVDGTQRDCMTECGVGQEACAGNQWRFCDAPRVHPEVCGNGIDDDCDSQIDEACANCQDGDTRSCGNEFCPGVETCSERTWGNCTATPPNDEVCDATDNDCDGVVDEETVRSCNNACGGGNETCTMGNWAACTAPENCACADAESVDSQVCGRCGIRQRECRGGMWAEWGACDEAQAQCVPGEEERGACGACGTQTRRCAAECRWGDWQPCSDEGECEPGTTRPSGQAECMELQAQCNNKCEWTTDCSQAGPTACPAPGTVETEACGNCGIRTRTCTDCCTWSEWSGCDGEGVCSPNAEEADVCDASCSVRIRTCSDQCQWLDFGECSAGGQCAPGVVEERDCGFCGRQSRRCGDECIWAEWSACNDGGTCAPGNIEERACGQNVGECTPGVETRTCDAQCRWNDFGPCRDEIGPRREICGNALDEDCDGDDLRNPDEYDVQRPNDVCASCTYLNGFEANGNPIPDVENLTIRATLDHIGDVDHYCIVASDGFSVPGFREDFEITLTQIPQGNDYDIYLYRSIGDCQNNNSLDQSLNISNNDEDIHWDEDLASADDGTYVIKVRGVGQAHACYDSYTLTVDGLR
;
A
#
# COMPACT_ATOMS: atom_id res chain seq x y z
N MET A 1 -62.67 19.74 -47.04
CA MET A 1 -63.73 20.18 -46.12
C MET A 1 -63.06 21.09 -45.11
N ALA A 2 -63.01 22.40 -45.38
CA ALA A 2 -63.90 23.42 -44.81
C ALA A 2 -63.64 23.66 -43.32
N ASN A 3 -62.83 24.68 -42.97
CA ASN A 3 -63.30 25.99 -42.50
C ASN A 3 -62.06 26.88 -42.16
N ILE A 4 -61.83 28.06 -42.76
CA ILE A 4 -62.56 29.35 -42.62
C ILE A 4 -62.38 29.87 -41.18
N ARG A 5 -61.84 31.06 -40.84
CA ARG A 5 -61.73 32.37 -41.50
C ARG A 5 -60.95 33.30 -40.51
N LEU A 6 -60.06 34.20 -40.94
CA LEU A 6 -60.33 35.63 -41.26
C LEU A 6 -59.86 36.60 -40.17
N ILE A 7 -59.09 37.61 -40.58
CA ILE A 7 -59.16 39.06 -40.26
C ILE A 7 -57.72 39.63 -40.26
N PHE A 8 -57.37 40.81 -40.77
CA PHE A 8 -57.76 41.71 -41.86
C PHE A 8 -56.94 43.01 -41.62
N LEU A 9 -56.43 43.66 -42.68
CA LEU A 9 -56.15 45.12 -42.79
C LEU A 9 -54.99 45.68 -41.90
N ILE A 10 -54.05 46.52 -42.37
CA ILE A 10 -54.23 47.79 -43.08
C ILE A 10 -53.00 48.12 -43.96
N LEU A 11 -53.31 48.60 -45.17
CA LEU A 11 -52.42 49.21 -46.16
C LEU A 11 -52.02 50.67 -45.80
N CYS A 12 -50.88 51.07 -46.36
CA CYS A 12 -50.62 52.34 -47.02
C CYS A 12 -50.16 53.59 -46.23
N VAL A 13 -48.97 54.07 -46.65
CA VAL A 13 -48.71 55.41 -47.22
C VAL A 13 -48.12 56.48 -46.28
N LEU A 14 -46.87 56.85 -46.61
CA LEU A 14 -46.16 58.15 -46.49
C LEU A 14 -44.88 58.11 -45.65
N GLY A 15 -43.73 58.30 -46.31
CA GLY A 15 -42.46 58.55 -45.63
C GLY A 15 -41.19 58.40 -46.47
N LEU A 16 -41.16 58.98 -47.66
CA LEU A 16 -39.92 59.28 -48.39
C LEU A 16 -39.13 60.33 -47.58
N PHE A 17 -38.13 59.90 -46.82
CA PHE A 17 -36.91 60.67 -46.48
C PHE A 17 -35.88 59.67 -45.91
N ALA A 18 -35.22 58.92 -46.81
CA ALA A 18 -33.94 58.34 -46.48
C ALA A 18 -32.91 59.46 -46.53
N SER A 19 -32.58 60.00 -45.36
CA SER A 19 -31.43 60.85 -45.14
C SER A 19 -30.19 60.07 -45.56
N CYS A 20 -29.52 60.55 -46.60
CA CYS A 20 -28.13 60.19 -46.90
C CYS A 20 -27.28 60.58 -45.69
N ALA A 21 -26.78 59.59 -44.94
CA ALA A 21 -25.68 59.77 -44.02
C ALA A 21 -24.42 59.28 -44.74
N SER A 22 -23.63 60.29 -45.10
CA SER A 22 -22.34 60.29 -45.78
C SER A 22 -21.34 59.22 -45.33
N GLY A 23 -20.62 58.66 -46.31
CA GLY A 23 -19.37 57.96 -46.03
C GLY A 23 -18.77 57.21 -47.23
N ASP A 24 -18.78 57.77 -48.44
CA ASP A 24 -18.01 57.22 -49.55
C ASP A 24 -17.22 58.32 -50.30
N SER A 25 -15.98 57.97 -50.64
CA SER A 25 -15.11 58.52 -51.69
C SER A 25 -14.37 59.88 -51.51
N THR A 26 -13.07 59.74 -51.20
CA THR A 26 -11.93 60.34 -51.94
C THR A 26 -11.99 61.80 -52.40
N VAL A 27 -11.40 62.71 -51.62
CA VAL A 27 -10.63 63.85 -52.15
C VAL A 27 -9.39 64.06 -51.27
N SER A 28 -8.22 63.67 -51.77
CA SER A 28 -6.92 64.03 -51.20
C SER A 28 -6.72 65.55 -51.29
N ALA A 29 -7.11 66.29 -50.24
CA ALA A 29 -6.83 67.72 -50.15
C ALA A 29 -5.31 67.93 -50.07
N ARG A 30 -4.76 68.74 -50.99
CA ARG A 30 -3.35 69.12 -50.95
C ARG A 30 -3.14 70.19 -49.88
N CYS A 31 -2.07 70.08 -49.12
CA CYS A 31 -1.76 70.98 -48.01
C CYS A 31 -0.29 71.41 -48.04
N THR A 32 0.02 72.51 -47.36
CA THR A 32 1.40 72.94 -47.09
C THR A 32 1.67 72.94 -45.59
N PHE A 33 0.64 73.25 -44.80
CA PHE A 33 0.67 73.22 -43.34
C PHE A 33 -0.54 72.44 -42.81
N THR A 34 -0.43 71.90 -41.59
CA THR A 34 -1.49 71.08 -40.96
C THR A 34 -2.81 71.85 -40.76
N SER A 35 -2.75 73.18 -40.61
CA SER A 35 -3.94 74.05 -40.53
C SER A 35 -4.76 74.10 -41.82
N ASP A 36 -4.21 73.64 -42.95
CA ASP A 36 -4.90 73.63 -44.25
C ASP A 36 -5.88 72.45 -44.38
N CYS A 37 -5.88 71.53 -43.39
CA CYS A 37 -6.68 70.31 -43.42
C CYS A 37 -8.06 70.49 -42.75
N PRO A 38 -9.11 69.81 -43.26
CA PRO A 38 -10.51 70.17 -42.99
C PRO A 38 -11.01 69.87 -41.57
N THR A 39 -10.30 69.05 -40.77
CA THR A 39 -10.67 68.78 -39.38
C THR A 39 -9.44 68.71 -38.48
N SER A 40 -9.62 68.86 -37.16
CA SER A 40 -8.55 68.79 -36.14
C SER A 40 -7.82 67.45 -36.07
N ASN A 41 -8.36 66.41 -36.71
CA ASN A 41 -7.81 65.06 -36.70
C ASN A 41 -7.06 64.76 -38.01
N HIS A 42 -6.60 65.79 -38.74
CA HIS A 42 -5.76 65.61 -39.92
C HIS A 42 -4.42 66.34 -39.74
N ARG A 43 -3.32 65.74 -40.23
CA ARG A 43 -2.02 66.41 -40.36
C ARG A 43 -1.57 66.43 -41.81
N CYS A 44 -0.82 67.48 -42.17
CA CYS A 44 -0.24 67.60 -43.50
C CYS A 44 1.07 66.81 -43.57
N ILE A 45 1.11 65.75 -44.38
CA ILE A 45 2.30 64.92 -44.61
C ILE A 45 2.51 64.82 -46.11
N ASP A 46 3.70 65.18 -46.59
CA ASP A 46 4.10 65.17 -48.01
C ASP A 46 3.06 65.78 -48.95
N GLY A 47 2.51 66.93 -48.54
CA GLY A 47 1.59 67.72 -49.35
C GLY A 47 0.15 67.20 -49.38
N THR A 48 -0.19 66.23 -48.52
CA THR A 48 -1.52 65.61 -48.45
C THR A 48 -2.06 65.57 -47.02
N CYS A 49 -3.34 65.90 -46.83
CA CYS A 49 -4.00 65.78 -45.53
C CYS A 49 -4.32 64.32 -45.21
N VAL A 50 -3.75 63.81 -44.12
CA VAL A 50 -3.90 62.43 -43.66
C VAL A 50 -4.54 62.42 -42.27
N ILE A 51 -5.49 61.51 -42.01
CA ILE A 51 -6.18 61.39 -40.72
C ILE A 51 -5.21 60.86 -39.67
N VAL A 52 -5.15 61.50 -38.51
CA VAL A 52 -4.37 61.08 -37.33
C VAL A 52 -5.35 61.01 -36.16
N PHE A 53 -5.62 59.80 -35.66
CA PHE A 53 -6.52 59.58 -34.53
C PHE A 53 -5.75 59.82 -33.22
N ASN A 54 -6.25 60.70 -32.36
CA ASN A 54 -5.56 61.16 -31.13
C ASN A 54 -5.93 60.36 -29.86
N ASP A 55 -6.58 59.19 -29.97
CA ASP A 55 -7.03 58.41 -28.81
C ASP A 55 -6.30 57.05 -28.70
N GLY A 56 -4.98 57.08 -28.48
CA GLY A 56 -4.30 55.96 -27.83
C GLY A 56 -3.92 54.73 -28.66
N GLY A 57 -3.62 54.88 -29.96
CA GLY A 57 -2.76 53.92 -30.67
C GLY A 57 -3.39 52.61 -31.15
N THR A 58 -4.71 52.51 -31.32
CA THR A 58 -5.35 51.30 -31.87
C THR A 58 -5.53 51.36 -33.39
N CYS A 59 -4.91 50.40 -34.09
CA CYS A 59 -5.03 50.19 -35.54
C CYS A 59 -6.12 49.15 -35.88
N PRO A 60 -6.67 49.14 -37.11
CA PRO A 60 -7.53 48.06 -37.59
C PRO A 60 -6.83 46.69 -37.58
N PRO A 61 -7.58 45.56 -37.53
CA PRO A 61 -7.01 44.22 -37.51
C PRO A 61 -6.01 43.98 -38.66
N GLY A 62 -4.84 43.41 -38.33
CA GLY A 62 -3.75 43.17 -39.29
C GLY A 62 -2.72 44.30 -39.42
N GLN A 63 -2.80 45.34 -38.59
CA GLN A 63 -1.83 46.45 -38.59
C GLN A 63 -1.36 46.83 -37.17
N ARG A 64 -0.14 47.36 -37.05
CA ARG A 64 0.43 47.90 -35.80
C ARG A 64 0.83 49.38 -35.95
N PHE A 65 0.82 50.12 -34.83
CA PHE A 65 1.11 51.55 -34.80
C PHE A 65 2.63 51.80 -34.73
N VAL A 66 3.23 52.33 -35.79
CA VAL A 66 4.67 52.62 -35.89
C VAL A 66 4.86 53.99 -36.55
N ASP A 67 5.65 54.87 -35.93
CA ASP A 67 5.95 56.22 -36.44
C ASP A 67 4.72 57.03 -36.86
N ASP A 68 3.75 57.14 -35.93
CA ASP A 68 2.48 57.87 -36.09
C ASP A 68 1.59 57.38 -37.26
N ARG A 69 1.80 56.13 -37.75
CA ARG A 69 1.00 55.50 -38.82
C ARG A 69 0.73 54.03 -38.53
N CYS A 70 -0.41 53.51 -39.00
CA CYS A 70 -0.69 52.08 -38.99
C CYS A 70 0.02 51.41 -40.18
N GLN A 71 0.85 50.41 -39.90
CA GLN A 71 1.55 49.61 -40.90
C GLN A 71 1.08 48.15 -40.86
N PRO A 72 1.06 47.42 -41.99
CA PRO A 72 0.83 45.97 -42.01
C PRO A 72 1.80 45.25 -41.08
N ILE A 73 1.32 44.23 -40.37
CA ILE A 73 2.18 43.34 -39.60
C ILE A 73 2.96 42.50 -40.63
N GLU A 74 4.29 42.62 -40.66
CA GLU A 74 5.13 41.68 -41.42
C GLU A 74 5.33 40.44 -40.54
N ASP A 75 4.67 39.37 -40.95
CA ASP A 75 4.25 38.19 -40.17
C ASP A 75 5.39 37.31 -39.67
N ARG A 76 5.71 37.41 -38.36
CA ARG A 76 6.19 36.28 -37.54
C ARG A 76 5.76 36.46 -36.09
N CYS A 77 4.94 35.55 -35.58
CA CYS A 77 4.64 35.42 -34.16
C CYS A 77 5.38 34.21 -33.55
N THR A 78 5.72 34.29 -32.27
CA THR A 78 6.35 33.18 -31.52
C THR A 78 5.42 32.60 -30.47
N ASN A 79 4.44 33.37 -30.02
CA ASN A 79 3.40 32.93 -29.10
C ASN A 79 2.13 33.77 -29.24
N ASN A 80 1.05 33.38 -28.55
CA ASN A 80 -0.25 34.07 -28.66
C ASN A 80 -0.26 35.50 -28.10
N ALA A 81 0.69 35.88 -27.24
CA ALA A 81 0.79 37.25 -26.74
C ALA A 81 1.29 38.24 -27.82
N ASP A 82 1.93 37.72 -28.87
CA ASP A 82 2.36 38.49 -30.04
C ASP A 82 1.18 38.83 -30.99
N CYS A 83 -0.01 38.27 -30.75
CA CYS A 83 -1.21 38.44 -31.58
C CYS A 83 -2.36 39.12 -30.83
N PRO A 84 -2.48 40.47 -30.85
CA PRO A 84 -3.56 41.18 -30.18
C PRO A 84 -4.92 40.82 -30.81
N ASN A 85 -5.80 40.18 -30.03
CA ASN A 85 -7.11 39.62 -30.42
C ASN A 85 -7.06 38.37 -31.33
N GLY A 86 -5.98 37.59 -31.26
CA GLY A 86 -5.82 36.37 -32.04
C GLY A 86 -4.89 35.35 -31.38
N ARG A 87 -4.54 34.32 -32.14
CA ARG A 87 -3.64 33.23 -31.76
C ARG A 87 -2.57 33.02 -32.82
N CYS A 88 -1.38 32.66 -32.38
CA CYS A 88 -0.26 32.32 -33.24
C CYS A 88 -0.36 30.85 -33.66
N VAL A 89 -0.40 30.58 -34.95
CA VAL A 89 -0.38 29.22 -35.53
C VAL A 89 0.67 29.23 -36.63
N ASP A 90 1.68 28.35 -36.51
CA ASP A 90 2.80 28.21 -37.46
C ASP A 90 3.50 29.53 -37.83
N GLY A 91 3.62 30.44 -36.86
CA GLY A 91 4.29 31.72 -37.05
C GLY A 91 3.41 32.83 -37.62
N GLU A 92 2.12 32.58 -37.84
CA GLU A 92 1.14 33.55 -38.34
C GLU A 92 0.02 33.81 -37.33
N CYS A 93 -0.48 35.05 -37.27
CA CYS A 93 -1.56 35.42 -36.35
C CYS A 93 -2.95 35.19 -36.99
N PHE A 94 -3.81 34.43 -36.31
CA PHE A 94 -5.20 34.16 -36.68
C PHE A 94 -6.18 34.76 -35.68
N ALA A 95 -7.34 35.27 -36.12
CA ALA A 95 -8.37 35.76 -35.21
C ALA A 95 -9.02 34.63 -34.38
N ASN A 96 -9.40 34.92 -33.14
CA ASN A 96 -10.11 33.97 -32.27
C ASN A 96 -11.55 33.74 -32.77
N GLN A 97 -12.02 32.49 -32.72
CA GLN A 97 -13.37 32.10 -33.13
C GLN A 97 -14.41 32.29 -32.01
N CYS A 98 -13.94 32.37 -30.77
CA CYS A 98 -14.72 32.53 -29.52
C CYS A 98 -13.81 33.01 -28.39
N ASN A 99 -14.37 33.43 -27.26
CA ASN A 99 -13.60 33.75 -26.04
C ASN A 99 -13.57 32.55 -25.10
N ASP A 100 -12.46 32.37 -24.38
CA ASP A 100 -12.30 31.26 -23.45
C ASP A 100 -13.37 31.26 -22.35
N GLY A 101 -14.04 30.13 -22.19
CA GLY A 101 -15.19 29.97 -21.30
C GLY A 101 -16.55 30.21 -21.97
N ASP A 102 -16.60 30.67 -23.22
CA ASP A 102 -17.85 30.70 -23.98
C ASP A 102 -18.36 29.27 -24.21
N GLU A 103 -19.68 29.07 -24.08
CA GLU A 103 -20.38 27.82 -24.37
C GLU A 103 -21.38 28.00 -25.52
N ARG A 104 -21.45 27.04 -26.44
CA ARG A 104 -22.52 26.99 -27.45
C ARG A 104 -23.08 25.57 -27.60
N PRO A 105 -24.36 25.41 -27.96
CA PRO A 105 -24.96 24.08 -28.13
C PRO A 105 -24.28 23.29 -29.27
N CYS A 106 -24.13 21.98 -29.09
CA CYS A 106 -23.71 21.08 -30.14
C CYS A 106 -24.80 20.95 -31.22
N GLU A 107 -24.45 21.19 -32.49
CA GLU A 107 -25.39 21.14 -33.63
C GLU A 107 -25.56 19.72 -34.22
N ASN A 108 -24.89 18.70 -33.67
CA ASN A 108 -24.85 17.33 -34.20
C ASN A 108 -25.90 16.37 -33.61
N GLY A 109 -26.86 16.85 -32.81
CA GLY A 109 -27.96 16.04 -32.29
C GLY A 109 -27.70 15.36 -30.93
N CYS A 110 -26.46 15.11 -30.54
CA CYS A 110 -26.05 14.37 -29.33
C CYS A 110 -26.28 15.11 -27.98
N GLY A 111 -26.88 16.32 -28.02
CA GLY A 111 -26.91 17.23 -26.87
C GLY A 111 -25.51 17.69 -26.40
N GLY A 112 -25.47 18.55 -25.38
CA GLY A 112 -24.23 19.11 -24.81
C GLY A 112 -23.79 20.46 -25.39
N ASN A 113 -22.76 21.06 -24.76
CA ASN A 113 -22.19 22.35 -25.14
C ASN A 113 -20.74 22.19 -25.58
N GLN A 114 -20.34 22.81 -26.69
CA GLN A 114 -18.94 23.05 -27.02
C GLN A 114 -18.41 24.14 -26.09
N LEU A 115 -17.27 23.88 -25.45
CA LEU A 115 -16.55 24.86 -24.65
C LEU A 115 -15.44 25.50 -25.49
N CYS A 116 -15.33 26.82 -25.42
CA CYS A 116 -14.23 27.55 -26.03
C CYS A 116 -12.99 27.54 -25.12
N ASN A 117 -11.85 27.11 -25.67
CA ASN A 117 -10.58 27.13 -24.95
C ASN A 117 -9.41 27.34 -25.94
N GLY A 118 -8.57 28.33 -25.68
CA GLY A 118 -7.51 28.78 -26.59
C GLY A 118 -8.04 29.51 -27.83
N GLY A 119 -9.20 30.17 -27.73
CA GLY A 119 -9.81 30.91 -28.84
C GLY A 119 -10.45 30.05 -29.95
N VAL A 120 -10.69 28.77 -29.68
CA VAL A 120 -11.32 27.81 -30.59
C VAL A 120 -12.38 26.99 -29.87
N TRP A 121 -13.47 26.71 -30.59
CA TRP A 121 -14.46 25.73 -30.14
C TRP A 121 -13.85 24.33 -30.13
N ARG A 122 -13.88 23.67 -28.96
CA ARG A 122 -13.50 22.27 -28.88
C ARG A 122 -14.53 21.41 -29.63
N PRO A 123 -14.08 20.32 -30.29
CA PRO A 123 -15.00 19.44 -31.00
C PRO A 123 -16.07 18.88 -30.03
N CYS A 124 -17.30 18.72 -30.52
CA CYS A 124 -18.33 18.02 -29.75
C CYS A 124 -17.85 16.58 -29.45
N PRO A 125 -18.32 15.97 -28.36
CA PRO A 125 -18.14 14.53 -28.14
C PRO A 125 -18.53 13.77 -29.41
N GLN A 126 -17.67 12.83 -29.84
CA GLN A 126 -17.98 12.00 -31.00
C GLN A 126 -19.07 11.00 -30.62
N ALA A 127 -19.93 10.66 -31.59
CA ALA A 127 -20.94 9.62 -31.41
C ALA A 127 -20.24 8.31 -31.01
N VAL A 128 -20.66 7.75 -29.89
CA VAL A 128 -20.20 6.46 -29.36
C VAL A 128 -21.42 5.57 -29.19
N THR A 129 -21.26 4.25 -29.14
CA THR A 129 -22.38 3.33 -28.91
C THR A 129 -23.15 3.69 -27.63
N GLU A 130 -24.49 3.57 -27.67
CA GLU A 130 -25.40 3.90 -26.56
C GLU A 130 -24.93 3.39 -25.20
N ILE A 131 -24.79 4.32 -24.24
CA ILE A 131 -24.51 4.02 -22.83
C ILE A 131 -25.84 3.95 -22.09
N CYS A 132 -26.40 2.74 -22.00
CA CYS A 132 -27.74 2.55 -21.48
C CYS A 132 -27.89 2.97 -20.01
N GLY A 133 -28.90 3.80 -19.73
CA GLY A 133 -29.32 4.23 -18.40
C GLY A 133 -28.79 5.60 -17.97
N ASP A 134 -28.06 6.31 -18.83
CA ASP A 134 -27.57 7.66 -18.54
C ASP A 134 -28.54 8.77 -18.99
N GLY A 135 -29.61 8.39 -19.71
CA GLY A 135 -30.66 9.29 -20.20
C GLY A 135 -30.19 10.25 -21.29
N ARG A 136 -29.11 9.89 -22.01
CA ARG A 136 -28.50 10.67 -23.10
C ARG A 136 -28.48 9.85 -24.39
N ASP A 137 -28.63 10.57 -25.49
CA ASP A 137 -28.50 10.05 -26.86
C ASP A 137 -27.01 10.11 -27.24
N ASN A 138 -26.29 9.04 -26.90
CA ASN A 138 -24.83 8.93 -26.96
C ASN A 138 -24.34 8.54 -28.37
N ASP A 139 -25.17 7.84 -29.14
CA ASP A 139 -24.90 7.47 -30.54
C ASP A 139 -25.58 8.41 -31.55
N CYS A 140 -26.36 9.37 -31.05
CA CYS A 140 -26.93 10.51 -31.77
C CYS A 140 -27.98 10.11 -32.81
N ASP A 141 -28.71 9.02 -32.58
CA ASP A 141 -29.72 8.47 -33.48
C ASP A 141 -31.16 9.00 -33.24
N GLN A 142 -31.34 9.88 -32.24
CA GLN A 142 -32.61 10.48 -31.78
C GLN A 142 -33.53 9.55 -30.99
N SER A 143 -33.04 8.38 -30.60
CA SER A 143 -33.58 7.62 -29.49
C SER A 143 -32.69 7.78 -28.24
N VAL A 144 -33.22 7.37 -27.09
CA VAL A 144 -32.48 7.43 -25.83
C VAL A 144 -32.52 6.02 -25.27
N ASP A 145 -31.35 5.45 -24.98
CA ASP A 145 -31.16 4.13 -24.36
C ASP A 145 -31.69 2.93 -25.20
N GLU A 146 -31.51 2.95 -26.52
CA GLU A 146 -31.88 1.88 -27.45
C GLU A 146 -30.73 0.94 -27.81
N GLN A 147 -31.08 -0.18 -28.47
CA GLN A 147 -30.12 -1.19 -28.97
C GLN A 147 -29.13 -1.75 -27.93
N CYS A 148 -29.47 -1.65 -26.64
CA CYS A 148 -28.75 -2.24 -25.54
C CYS A 148 -28.68 -3.77 -25.64
N GLN A 149 -27.53 -4.31 -26.04
CA GLN A 149 -27.18 -5.72 -25.77
C GLN A 149 -26.73 -5.84 -24.30
N GLY A 150 -27.67 -5.64 -23.38
CA GLY A 150 -27.40 -5.62 -21.96
C GLY A 150 -28.69 -5.68 -21.14
N CYS A 151 -28.55 -5.73 -19.83
CA CYS A 151 -29.67 -5.74 -18.90
C CYS A 151 -30.06 -4.33 -18.48
N VAL A 152 -31.28 -4.16 -17.99
CA VAL A 152 -31.76 -2.87 -17.47
C VAL A 152 -31.44 -2.78 -15.99
N ASP A 153 -30.84 -1.68 -15.54
CA ASP A 153 -30.48 -1.48 -14.13
C ASP A 153 -31.68 -1.72 -13.20
N GLY A 154 -31.46 -2.57 -12.19
CA GLY A 154 -32.49 -3.03 -11.26
C GLY A 154 -33.25 -4.30 -11.68
N THR A 155 -32.99 -4.87 -12.85
CA THR A 155 -33.44 -6.22 -13.21
C THR A 155 -32.55 -7.29 -12.55
N GLN A 156 -33.12 -8.46 -12.23
CA GLN A 156 -32.42 -9.60 -11.63
C GLN A 156 -32.52 -10.83 -12.55
N ARG A 157 -31.48 -11.66 -12.61
CA ARG A 157 -31.52 -12.99 -13.24
C ARG A 157 -30.79 -14.03 -12.40
N ASP A 158 -31.14 -15.29 -12.59
CA ASP A 158 -30.46 -16.41 -11.93
C ASP A 158 -29.02 -16.53 -12.44
N CYS A 159 -28.09 -16.75 -11.52
CA CYS A 159 -26.68 -17.04 -11.76
C CYS A 159 -26.30 -18.34 -11.02
N MET A 160 -25.15 -18.93 -11.37
CA MET A 160 -24.71 -20.21 -10.80
C MET A 160 -23.20 -20.19 -10.54
N THR A 161 -22.79 -20.71 -9.39
CA THR A 161 -21.43 -21.05 -9.00
C THR A 161 -21.31 -22.58 -8.82
N GLU A 162 -20.12 -23.08 -8.53
CA GLU A 162 -19.91 -24.50 -8.20
C GLU A 162 -20.69 -24.93 -6.93
N CYS A 163 -21.02 -23.98 -6.05
CA CYS A 163 -21.76 -24.20 -4.80
C CYS A 163 -23.29 -24.03 -4.92
N GLY A 164 -23.82 -23.66 -6.09
CA GLY A 164 -25.28 -23.58 -6.31
C GLY A 164 -25.75 -22.38 -7.13
N VAL A 165 -27.03 -22.04 -6.99
CA VAL A 165 -27.67 -20.93 -7.72
C VAL A 165 -27.85 -19.70 -6.82
N GLY A 166 -27.76 -18.53 -7.43
CA GLY A 166 -28.05 -17.24 -6.81
C GLY A 166 -28.69 -16.30 -7.83
N GLN A 167 -28.78 -15.02 -7.52
CA GLN A 167 -29.23 -13.95 -8.38
C GLN A 167 -28.12 -12.93 -8.59
N GLU A 168 -28.00 -12.43 -9.80
CA GLU A 168 -27.17 -11.27 -10.12
C GLU A 168 -28.06 -10.11 -10.56
N ALA A 169 -27.69 -8.90 -10.14
CA ALA A 169 -28.45 -7.68 -10.41
C ALA A 169 -27.75 -6.87 -11.50
N CYS A 170 -28.54 -6.25 -12.36
CA CYS A 170 -27.99 -5.37 -13.38
C CYS A 170 -27.59 -4.02 -12.77
N ALA A 171 -26.34 -3.61 -12.99
CA ALA A 171 -25.83 -2.29 -12.64
C ALA A 171 -24.82 -1.81 -13.69
N GLY A 172 -25.09 -0.65 -14.30
CA GLY A 172 -24.27 -0.11 -15.39
C GLY A 172 -24.32 -0.98 -16.65
N ASN A 173 -25.52 -1.46 -17.02
CA ASN A 173 -25.76 -2.26 -18.24
C ASN A 173 -25.01 -3.62 -18.29
N GLN A 174 -24.53 -4.08 -17.14
CA GLN A 174 -23.85 -5.36 -16.95
C GLN A 174 -24.47 -6.10 -15.77
N TRP A 175 -24.58 -7.41 -15.88
CA TRP A 175 -24.92 -8.26 -14.74
C TRP A 175 -23.74 -8.28 -13.78
N ARG A 176 -23.98 -7.82 -12.56
CA ARG A 176 -22.95 -7.68 -11.54
C ARG A 176 -23.40 -8.36 -10.26
N PHE A 177 -22.41 -8.87 -9.53
CA PHE A 177 -22.58 -9.48 -8.22
C PHE A 177 -23.58 -10.64 -8.22
N CYS A 178 -23.14 -11.81 -8.66
CA CYS A 178 -23.83 -13.05 -8.35
C CYS A 178 -23.75 -13.32 -6.84
N ASP A 179 -24.91 -13.43 -6.19
CA ASP A 179 -25.04 -13.75 -4.76
C ASP A 179 -25.06 -15.27 -4.49
N ALA A 180 -24.85 -16.09 -5.53
CA ALA A 180 -24.70 -17.53 -5.36
C ALA A 180 -23.51 -17.82 -4.42
N PRO A 181 -23.61 -18.86 -3.56
CA PRO A 181 -22.56 -19.18 -2.61
C PRO A 181 -21.22 -19.35 -3.33
N ARG A 182 -20.16 -18.74 -2.81
CA ARG A 182 -18.80 -18.86 -3.38
C ARG A 182 -18.06 -19.93 -2.59
N VAL A 183 -17.11 -20.59 -3.23
CA VAL A 183 -16.17 -21.48 -2.54
C VAL A 183 -15.47 -20.70 -1.42
N HIS A 184 -15.63 -21.16 -0.19
CA HIS A 184 -14.97 -20.64 1.01
C HIS A 184 -14.11 -21.77 1.59
N PRO A 185 -13.02 -21.46 2.33
CA PRO A 185 -12.34 -22.48 3.11
C PRO A 185 -13.31 -23.17 4.08
N GLU A 186 -13.20 -24.49 4.23
CA GLU A 186 -14.14 -25.33 4.97
C GLU A 186 -14.39 -24.85 6.41
N VAL A 187 -15.67 -24.62 6.77
CA VAL A 187 -16.07 -24.17 8.12
C VAL A 187 -16.59 -25.37 8.93
N CYS A 188 -15.67 -26.00 9.64
CA CYS A 188 -15.90 -27.20 10.44
C CYS A 188 -17.12 -27.12 11.38
N GLY A 189 -18.06 -28.05 11.22
CA GLY A 189 -19.18 -28.31 12.13
C GLY A 189 -20.48 -27.59 11.80
N ASN A 190 -20.55 -26.88 10.68
CA ASN A 190 -21.78 -26.23 10.22
C ASN A 190 -22.68 -27.17 9.38
N GLY A 191 -22.16 -28.33 8.96
CA GLY A 191 -22.87 -29.33 8.16
C GLY A 191 -23.18 -28.86 6.74
N ILE A 192 -22.38 -27.94 6.21
CA ILE A 192 -22.43 -27.38 4.87
C ILE A 192 -21.08 -27.69 4.21
N ASP A 193 -21.09 -27.89 2.89
CA ASP A 193 -19.90 -28.03 2.05
C ASP A 193 -19.49 -26.60 1.64
N ASP A 194 -18.61 -25.97 2.42
CA ASP A 194 -18.27 -24.54 2.23
C ASP A 194 -17.27 -24.35 1.09
N ASP A 195 -16.38 -25.32 0.87
CA ASP A 195 -15.38 -25.30 -0.19
C ASP A 195 -15.85 -25.94 -1.51
N CYS A 196 -17.03 -26.57 -1.46
CA CYS A 196 -17.78 -27.11 -2.59
C CYS A 196 -17.04 -28.26 -3.30
N ASP A 197 -16.22 -29.01 -2.55
CA ASP A 197 -15.50 -30.20 -3.01
C ASP A 197 -16.34 -31.49 -3.00
N SER A 198 -17.62 -31.40 -2.60
CA SER A 198 -18.59 -32.51 -2.44
C SER A 198 -18.37 -33.38 -1.20
N GLN A 199 -17.55 -32.95 -0.26
CA GLN A 199 -17.49 -33.48 1.09
C GLN A 199 -18.13 -32.47 2.06
N ILE A 200 -18.35 -32.89 3.30
CA ILE A 200 -18.93 -32.03 4.32
C ILE A 200 -18.01 -32.17 5.54
N ASP A 201 -17.50 -31.04 6.02
CA ASP A 201 -16.62 -30.88 7.18
C ASP A 201 -15.25 -31.60 7.09
N GLU A 202 -14.56 -31.53 5.95
CA GLU A 202 -13.20 -32.08 5.75
C GLU A 202 -12.04 -31.10 6.02
N ALA A 203 -10.79 -31.58 5.97
CA ALA A 203 -9.55 -30.80 6.23
C ALA A 203 -9.39 -30.08 7.60
N CYS A 204 -10.26 -30.33 8.59
CA CYS A 204 -10.17 -29.73 9.93
C CYS A 204 -8.97 -30.24 10.78
N ALA A 205 -8.02 -29.35 11.09
CA ALA A 205 -6.89 -29.61 11.98
C ALA A 205 -7.16 -29.24 13.46
N ASN A 206 -7.57 -30.24 14.25
CA ASN A 206 -7.34 -30.49 15.69
C ASN A 206 -7.12 -29.31 16.69
N CYS A 207 -8.19 -28.81 17.33
CA CYS A 207 -8.17 -28.36 18.73
C CYS A 207 -9.42 -28.85 19.50
N GLN A 208 -9.34 -29.01 20.81
CA GLN A 208 -10.50 -29.31 21.67
C GLN A 208 -11.08 -28.03 22.26
N ASP A 209 -12.40 -27.94 22.38
CA ASP A 209 -13.08 -26.79 23.00
C ASP A 209 -12.53 -26.49 24.40
N GLY A 210 -12.05 -25.26 24.58
CA GLY A 210 -11.38 -24.79 25.79
C GLY A 210 -9.84 -24.83 25.74
N ASP A 211 -9.24 -25.40 24.69
CA ASP A 211 -7.79 -25.29 24.47
C ASP A 211 -7.42 -23.80 24.25
N THR A 212 -6.23 -23.40 24.70
CA THR A 212 -5.69 -22.05 24.50
C THR A 212 -4.32 -22.14 23.83
N ARG A 213 -4.03 -21.24 22.89
CA ARG A 213 -2.70 -21.11 22.29
C ARG A 213 -2.28 -19.65 22.22
N SER A 214 -0.97 -19.44 22.24
CA SER A 214 -0.38 -18.12 21.99
C SER A 214 -0.68 -17.68 20.56
N CYS A 215 -1.06 -16.41 20.42
CA CYS A 215 -1.23 -15.73 19.14
C CYS A 215 -0.62 -14.33 19.24
N GLY A 216 -0.50 -13.64 18.11
CA GLY A 216 0.20 -12.37 18.04
C GLY A 216 1.73 -12.53 18.03
N ASN A 217 2.43 -11.41 17.98
CA ASN A 217 3.89 -11.37 17.89
C ASN A 217 4.52 -11.03 19.27
N GLU A 218 5.84 -10.84 19.31
CA GLU A 218 6.57 -10.51 20.55
C GLU A 218 6.10 -9.20 21.21
N PHE A 219 5.47 -8.30 20.44
CA PHE A 219 5.05 -6.96 20.86
C PHE A 219 3.55 -6.86 21.16
N CYS A 220 2.73 -7.70 20.52
CA CYS A 220 1.29 -7.84 20.68
C CYS A 220 0.92 -9.25 21.18
N PRO A 221 1.31 -9.66 22.40
CA PRO A 221 1.01 -11.01 22.87
C PRO A 221 -0.49 -11.18 23.10
N GLY A 222 -1.10 -12.13 22.41
CA GLY A 222 -2.48 -12.52 22.58
C GLY A 222 -2.64 -14.02 22.87
N VAL A 223 -3.87 -14.41 23.19
CA VAL A 223 -4.25 -15.81 23.33
C VAL A 223 -5.49 -16.07 22.48
N GLU A 224 -5.47 -17.14 21.69
CA GLU A 224 -6.68 -17.65 21.01
C GLU A 224 -7.26 -18.78 21.86
N THR A 225 -8.59 -18.77 22.02
CA THR A 225 -9.31 -19.83 22.72
C THR A 225 -10.09 -20.66 21.71
N CYS A 226 -9.90 -21.97 21.73
CA CYS A 226 -10.62 -22.90 20.87
C CYS A 226 -12.09 -23.00 21.32
N SER A 227 -13.00 -22.73 20.40
CA SER A 227 -14.45 -22.92 20.58
C SER A 227 -15.00 -23.53 19.30
N GLU A 228 -15.85 -24.55 19.41
CA GLU A 228 -16.40 -25.28 18.26
C GLU A 228 -15.31 -25.84 17.34
N ARG A 229 -14.23 -26.38 17.92
CA ARG A 229 -13.06 -26.95 17.21
C ARG A 229 -12.31 -25.99 16.28
N THR A 230 -12.51 -24.68 16.45
CA THR A 230 -11.75 -23.63 15.76
C THR A 230 -11.16 -22.66 16.78
N TRP A 231 -9.97 -22.14 16.48
CA TRP A 231 -9.35 -21.11 17.31
C TRP A 231 -10.11 -19.79 17.12
N GLY A 232 -10.61 -19.19 18.20
CA GLY A 232 -11.24 -17.88 18.17
C GLY A 232 -10.23 -16.76 17.87
N ASN A 233 -10.72 -15.52 17.70
CA ASN A 233 -9.86 -14.37 17.42
C ASN A 233 -8.80 -14.14 18.52
N CYS A 234 -7.61 -13.71 18.09
CA CYS A 234 -6.53 -13.37 19.00
C CYS A 234 -6.92 -12.23 19.95
N THR A 235 -6.75 -12.41 21.26
CA THR A 235 -7.08 -11.38 22.27
C THR A 235 -6.04 -10.25 22.36
N ALA A 236 -5.18 -10.08 21.36
CA ALA A 236 -4.21 -8.98 21.35
C ALA A 236 -4.97 -7.65 21.17
N THR A 237 -5.01 -6.84 22.24
CA THR A 237 -5.50 -5.45 22.19
C THR A 237 -4.42 -4.57 22.80
N PRO A 238 -3.93 -3.55 22.09
CA PRO A 238 -2.92 -2.65 22.62
C PRO A 238 -3.52 -1.35 23.18
N PRO A 239 -2.86 -0.77 24.20
CA PRO A 239 -3.15 0.57 24.72
C PRO A 239 -2.12 1.64 24.31
N ASN A 240 -1.28 1.44 23.29
CA ASN A 240 -0.13 2.31 22.99
C ASN A 240 -0.28 3.05 21.66
N ASP A 241 0.26 4.26 21.59
CA ASP A 241 0.45 5.03 20.35
C ASP A 241 1.68 4.47 19.57
N GLU A 242 1.67 4.57 18.25
CA GLU A 242 2.77 4.17 17.36
C GLU A 242 4.13 4.82 17.70
N VAL A 243 5.21 4.06 17.51
CA VAL A 243 6.60 4.51 17.67
C VAL A 243 7.36 4.23 16.38
N CYS A 244 8.11 5.23 15.89
CA CYS A 244 8.92 5.09 14.68
C CYS A 244 10.08 4.09 14.85
N ASP A 245 9.81 2.80 14.73
CA ASP A 245 10.73 1.70 14.94
C ASP A 245 10.61 0.55 13.94
N ALA A 246 9.79 0.71 12.89
CA ALA A 246 9.47 -0.30 11.87
C ALA A 246 8.66 -1.50 12.40
N THR A 247 7.94 -1.30 13.50
CA THR A 247 7.06 -2.28 14.12
C THR A 247 5.67 -1.67 14.29
N ASP A 248 4.64 -2.48 14.08
CA ASP A 248 3.24 -2.17 14.41
C ASP A 248 3.08 -2.27 15.94
N ASN A 249 3.09 -1.12 16.64
CA ASN A 249 3.08 -1.04 18.10
C ASN A 249 1.65 -0.96 18.67
N ASP A 250 0.68 -0.55 17.86
CA ASP A 250 -0.74 -0.42 18.17
C ASP A 250 -1.63 -1.49 17.52
N CYS A 251 -0.99 -2.51 16.94
CA CYS A 251 -1.54 -3.76 16.44
C CYS A 251 -2.75 -3.57 15.50
N ASP A 252 -2.79 -2.46 14.74
CA ASP A 252 -3.88 -2.14 13.82
C ASP A 252 -3.67 -2.73 12.40
N GLY A 253 -2.48 -3.28 12.14
CA GLY A 253 -2.08 -3.90 10.88
C GLY A 253 -1.36 -2.95 9.92
N VAL A 254 -1.11 -1.71 10.32
CA VAL A 254 -0.27 -0.73 9.63
C VAL A 254 1.01 -0.52 10.46
N VAL A 255 2.11 -0.11 9.83
CA VAL A 255 3.40 0.08 10.50
C VAL A 255 3.79 1.55 10.44
N ASP A 256 4.11 2.13 11.61
CA ASP A 256 4.56 3.52 11.80
C ASP A 256 3.58 4.58 11.24
N GLU A 257 2.27 4.35 11.28
CA GLU A 257 1.28 5.30 10.79
C GLU A 257 1.12 6.53 11.70
N GLU A 258 0.67 7.63 11.09
CA GLU A 258 0.44 8.93 11.73
C GLU A 258 1.63 9.50 12.56
N THR A 259 2.82 8.91 12.44
CA THR A 259 3.98 9.23 13.26
C THR A 259 4.77 10.41 12.67
N VAL A 260 4.53 11.60 13.21
CA VAL A 260 5.14 12.87 12.77
C VAL A 260 5.89 13.53 13.93
N ARG A 261 7.12 14.02 13.68
CA ARG A 261 7.88 14.82 14.64
C ARG A 261 8.32 16.17 14.06
N SER A 262 8.43 17.18 14.91
CA SER A 262 9.00 18.47 14.51
C SER A 262 10.51 18.35 14.30
N CYS A 263 11.01 18.99 13.24
CA CYS A 263 12.42 19.11 12.92
C CYS A 263 12.79 20.58 12.68
N ASN A 264 14.09 20.91 12.67
CA ASN A 264 14.55 22.28 12.48
C ASN A 264 15.83 22.32 11.63
N ASN A 265 15.95 23.36 10.80
CA ASN A 265 17.19 23.72 10.13
C ASN A 265 17.55 25.21 10.39
N ALA A 266 18.58 25.72 9.73
CA ALA A 266 19.02 27.11 9.88
C ALA A 266 17.96 28.15 9.43
N CYS A 267 17.04 27.74 8.56
CA CYS A 267 16.08 28.59 7.87
C CYS A 267 14.65 28.48 8.40
N GLY A 268 14.31 27.51 9.26
CA GLY A 268 13.01 27.42 9.91
C GLY A 268 12.75 26.07 10.60
N GLY A 269 11.52 25.89 11.08
CA GLY A 269 10.98 24.61 11.51
C GLY A 269 10.27 23.88 10.37
N GLY A 270 10.18 22.56 10.48
CA GLY A 270 9.42 21.69 9.59
C GLY A 270 8.99 20.43 10.34
N ASN A 271 8.43 19.47 9.61
CA ASN A 271 8.08 18.15 10.13
C ASN A 271 8.87 17.04 9.39
N GLU A 272 9.17 15.97 10.11
CA GLU A 272 9.64 14.69 9.58
C GLU A 272 8.51 13.67 9.79
N THR A 273 8.22 12.90 8.75
CA THR A 273 7.27 11.78 8.80
C THR A 273 8.07 10.49 8.89
N CYS A 274 7.66 9.58 9.77
CA CYS A 274 8.26 8.26 9.83
C CYS A 274 7.68 7.35 8.74
N THR A 275 8.55 6.55 8.11
CA THR A 275 8.15 5.45 7.22
C THR A 275 9.12 4.29 7.44
N MET A 276 8.64 3.14 7.89
CA MET A 276 9.43 1.92 8.13
C MET A 276 10.66 2.17 9.03
N GLY A 277 10.42 2.73 10.21
CA GLY A 277 11.42 3.01 11.26
C GLY A 277 12.43 4.11 10.91
N ASN A 278 12.25 4.80 9.79
CA ASN A 278 13.14 5.85 9.33
C ASN A 278 12.39 7.18 9.19
N TRP A 279 12.97 8.24 9.75
CA TRP A 279 12.44 9.59 9.62
C TRP A 279 12.83 10.17 8.25
N ALA A 280 11.83 10.58 7.48
CA ALA A 280 12.02 11.27 6.21
C ALA A 280 12.77 12.60 6.39
N ALA A 281 13.24 13.18 5.28
CA ALA A 281 13.94 14.46 5.31
C ALA A 281 13.05 15.58 5.86
N CYS A 282 13.63 16.40 6.73
CA CYS A 282 12.95 17.54 7.34
C CYS A 282 12.38 18.49 6.29
N THR A 283 11.07 18.74 6.33
CA THR A 283 10.37 19.67 5.41
C THR A 283 10.67 21.15 5.67
N ALA A 284 11.63 21.46 6.56
CA ALA A 284 12.02 22.84 6.84
C ALA A 284 12.62 23.51 5.59
N PRO A 285 12.36 24.81 5.33
CA PRO A 285 12.79 25.48 4.11
C PRO A 285 14.31 25.41 3.91
N GLU A 286 14.79 25.03 2.73
CA GLU A 286 16.24 25.03 2.44
C GLU A 286 16.79 26.45 2.18
N ASN A 287 15.92 27.36 1.75
CA ASN A 287 16.27 28.75 1.47
C ASN A 287 15.64 29.68 2.51
N CYS A 288 16.48 30.44 3.22
CA CYS A 288 16.12 31.39 4.28
C CYS A 288 15.41 32.67 3.77
N ALA A 289 14.85 32.66 2.56
CA ALA A 289 14.16 33.80 1.98
C ALA A 289 12.79 34.01 2.64
N CYS A 290 12.47 35.25 2.96
CA CYS A 290 11.16 35.66 3.47
C CYS A 290 10.45 36.56 2.46
N ALA A 291 9.15 36.32 2.25
CA ALA A 291 8.38 36.99 1.20
C ALA A 291 8.14 38.49 1.48
N ASP A 292 7.99 38.87 2.75
CA ASP A 292 7.59 40.23 3.15
C ASP A 292 8.53 40.84 4.21
N ALA A 293 9.02 42.06 3.95
CA ALA A 293 10.04 42.76 4.75
C ALA A 293 9.60 43.23 6.16
N GLU A 294 8.40 42.85 6.60
CA GLU A 294 7.88 43.09 7.95
C GLU A 294 7.34 41.80 8.60
N SER A 295 7.56 40.64 7.98
CA SER A 295 7.16 39.35 8.56
C SER A 295 8.00 39.04 9.81
N VAL A 296 7.33 38.46 10.82
CA VAL A 296 7.94 37.99 12.06
C VAL A 296 7.80 36.48 12.08
N ASP A 297 8.91 35.79 12.23
CA ASP A 297 8.98 34.34 12.38
C ASP A 297 9.29 34.00 13.84
N SER A 298 8.59 33.00 14.36
CA SER A 298 8.66 32.59 15.75
C SER A 298 9.00 31.11 15.82
N GLN A 299 10.06 30.79 16.57
CA GLN A 299 10.50 29.41 16.76
C GLN A 299 10.59 29.10 18.25
N VAL A 300 10.22 27.88 18.59
CA VAL A 300 10.37 27.35 19.95
C VAL A 300 11.86 27.09 20.23
N CYS A 301 12.32 27.44 21.43
CA CYS A 301 13.69 27.30 21.86
C CYS A 301 13.76 27.00 23.36
N GLY A 302 14.90 26.49 23.85
CA GLY A 302 15.12 26.25 25.28
C GLY A 302 14.05 25.36 25.92
N ARG A 303 13.65 25.68 27.17
CA ARG A 303 12.50 25.05 27.85
C ARG A 303 11.18 25.71 27.41
N CYS A 304 10.80 25.51 26.15
CA CYS A 304 9.57 26.08 25.56
C CYS A 304 9.47 27.60 25.52
N GLY A 305 10.61 28.29 25.49
CA GLY A 305 10.60 29.71 25.18
C GLY A 305 10.30 29.93 23.69
N ILE A 306 9.83 31.12 23.35
CA ILE A 306 9.70 31.54 21.96
C ILE A 306 10.82 32.53 21.69
N ARG A 307 11.61 32.28 20.64
CA ARG A 307 12.49 33.28 20.04
C ARG A 307 11.87 33.77 18.75
N GLN A 308 11.99 35.07 18.50
CA GLN A 308 11.47 35.69 17.29
C GLN A 308 12.62 36.26 16.46
N ARG A 309 12.41 36.32 15.15
CA ARG A 309 13.26 37.04 14.21
C ARG A 309 12.39 37.78 13.20
N GLU A 310 12.89 38.91 12.74
CA GLU A 310 12.20 39.77 11.78
C GLU A 310 12.83 39.61 10.40
N CYS A 311 12.02 39.62 9.36
CA CYS A 311 12.50 39.68 7.99
C CYS A 311 13.05 41.08 7.71
N ARG A 312 14.29 41.20 7.24
CA ARG A 312 14.90 42.49 6.87
C ARG A 312 15.54 42.37 5.50
N GLY A 313 14.96 43.07 4.51
CA GLY A 313 15.48 43.06 3.15
C GLY A 313 15.34 41.72 2.42
N GLY A 314 14.27 40.97 2.69
CA GLY A 314 13.99 39.67 2.04
C GLY A 314 14.75 38.47 2.63
N MET A 315 15.49 38.69 3.73
CA MET A 315 16.18 37.63 4.47
C MET A 315 15.84 37.71 5.95
N TRP A 316 15.68 36.55 6.59
CA TRP A 316 15.47 36.47 8.03
C TRP A 316 16.69 36.98 8.80
N ALA A 317 16.49 37.88 9.77
CA ALA A 317 17.54 38.28 10.69
C ALA A 317 17.97 37.14 11.63
N GLU A 318 19.08 37.31 12.34
CA GLU A 318 19.49 36.35 13.38
C GLU A 318 18.41 36.19 14.46
N TRP A 319 18.29 34.98 14.98
CA TRP A 319 17.33 34.64 16.02
C TRP A 319 17.55 35.47 17.29
N GLY A 320 16.47 36.07 17.82
CA GLY A 320 16.47 36.71 19.13
C GLY A 320 16.77 35.73 20.28
N ALA A 321 17.03 36.29 21.46
CA ALA A 321 17.19 35.48 22.68
C ALA A 321 15.89 34.71 22.99
N CYS A 322 16.04 33.52 23.58
CA CYS A 322 14.92 32.68 23.93
C CYS A 322 14.17 33.24 25.16
N ASP A 323 12.87 33.52 25.05
CA ASP A 323 12.06 34.03 26.15
C ASP A 323 11.43 32.87 26.95
N GLU A 324 12.10 32.42 28.01
CA GLU A 324 11.74 31.24 28.81
C GLU A 324 10.63 31.48 29.87
N ALA A 325 9.89 32.59 29.80
CA ALA A 325 9.12 33.10 30.94
C ALA A 325 7.71 32.50 31.17
N GLN A 326 7.22 31.54 30.36
CA GLN A 326 5.78 31.13 30.42
C GLN A 326 5.49 29.62 30.47
N ALA A 327 6.48 28.73 30.44
CA ALA A 327 6.23 27.28 30.41
C ALA A 327 5.99 26.68 31.81
N GLN A 328 4.97 25.82 31.93
CA GLN A 328 4.66 25.10 33.18
C GLN A 328 5.38 23.76 33.29
N CYS A 329 5.72 23.14 32.15
CA CYS A 329 6.36 21.83 32.02
C CYS A 329 7.05 21.68 30.66
N VAL A 330 7.80 20.60 30.44
CA VAL A 330 8.47 20.28 29.17
C VAL A 330 7.65 19.25 28.36
N PRO A 331 7.46 19.39 27.04
CA PRO A 331 6.70 18.46 26.22
C PRO A 331 7.16 17.01 26.40
N GLY A 332 6.20 16.13 26.65
CA GLY A 332 6.46 14.72 26.94
C GLY A 332 6.83 14.41 28.40
N GLU A 333 7.07 15.41 29.25
CA GLU A 333 7.23 15.23 30.70
C GLU A 333 5.92 14.71 31.31
N GLU A 334 6.01 13.78 32.27
CA GLU A 334 4.87 13.19 32.95
C GLU A 334 4.84 13.58 34.43
N GLU A 335 3.66 13.95 34.91
CA GLU A 335 3.40 14.25 36.31
C GLU A 335 2.41 13.24 36.90
N ARG A 336 2.74 12.70 38.07
CA ARG A 336 1.87 11.80 38.84
C ARG A 336 1.26 12.54 40.02
N GLY A 337 -0.06 12.55 40.10
CA GLY A 337 -0.85 13.18 41.16
C GLY A 337 -1.72 12.16 41.90
N ALA A 338 -2.10 12.50 43.12
CA ALA A 338 -3.10 11.74 43.87
C ALA A 338 -4.52 12.14 43.42
N CYS A 339 -5.44 11.19 43.42
CA CYS A 339 -6.85 11.39 43.07
C CYS A 339 -7.76 10.41 43.78
N GLY A 340 -9.06 10.70 43.80
CA GLY A 340 -10.09 9.81 44.37
C GLY A 340 -9.79 9.34 45.80
N ALA A 341 -10.25 8.14 46.13
CA ALA A 341 -9.97 7.47 47.38
C ALA A 341 -8.60 6.77 47.33
N CYS A 342 -7.50 7.51 47.52
CA CYS A 342 -6.11 7.01 47.49
C CYS A 342 -5.62 6.49 46.12
N GLY A 343 -6.32 6.82 45.04
CA GLY A 343 -5.87 6.51 43.69
C GLY A 343 -4.74 7.43 43.21
N THR A 344 -4.17 7.07 42.07
CA THR A 344 -3.18 7.86 41.36
C THR A 344 -3.66 8.16 39.94
N GLN A 345 -3.40 9.37 39.48
CA GLN A 345 -3.64 9.79 38.12
C GLN A 345 -2.35 10.38 37.56
N THR A 346 -2.18 10.28 36.26
CA THR A 346 -1.05 10.86 35.54
C THR A 346 -1.57 11.88 34.54
N ARG A 347 -0.74 12.86 34.21
CA ARG A 347 -0.96 13.75 33.08
C ARG A 347 0.36 14.01 32.38
N ARG A 348 0.30 14.22 31.08
CA ARG A 348 1.46 14.49 30.23
C ARG A 348 1.45 15.94 29.79
N CYS A 349 2.63 16.54 29.71
CA CYS A 349 2.79 17.89 29.22
C CYS A 349 2.64 17.92 27.69
N ALA A 350 1.72 18.73 27.19
CA ALA A 350 1.42 18.88 25.77
C ALA A 350 2.52 19.68 25.04
N ALA A 351 2.47 19.66 23.70
CA ALA A 351 3.42 20.37 22.84
C ALA A 351 3.42 21.90 23.08
N GLU A 352 2.32 22.47 23.57
CA GLU A 352 2.19 23.87 23.97
C GLU A 352 2.74 24.15 25.39
N CYS A 353 3.42 23.18 25.99
CA CYS A 353 4.14 23.28 27.26
C CYS A 353 3.25 23.66 28.45
N ARG A 354 2.04 23.11 28.41
CA ARG A 354 1.04 23.11 29.47
C ARG A 354 0.68 21.67 29.79
N TRP A 355 0.41 21.41 31.06
CA TRP A 355 -0.10 20.11 31.46
C TRP A 355 -1.44 19.84 30.78
N GLY A 356 -1.58 18.68 30.15
CA GLY A 356 -2.86 18.18 29.66
C GLY A 356 -3.82 17.85 30.81
N ASP A 357 -5.01 17.38 30.45
CA ASP A 357 -5.99 16.91 31.43
C ASP A 357 -5.44 15.68 32.18
N TRP A 358 -5.87 15.55 33.44
CA TRP A 358 -5.57 14.35 34.22
C TRP A 358 -6.28 13.14 33.62
N GLN A 359 -5.55 12.05 33.45
CA GLN A 359 -6.13 10.77 33.10
C GLN A 359 -7.11 10.30 34.17
N PRO A 360 -8.07 9.41 33.82
CA PRO A 360 -8.96 8.79 34.79
C PRO A 360 -8.15 8.18 35.94
N CYS A 361 -8.69 8.31 37.15
CA CYS A 361 -8.00 7.87 38.35
C CYS A 361 -7.89 6.33 38.36
N SER A 362 -6.69 5.85 38.70
CA SER A 362 -6.35 4.42 38.78
C SER A 362 -6.01 4.04 40.21
N ASP A 363 -6.23 2.78 40.59
CA ASP A 363 -5.99 2.26 41.96
C ASP A 363 -6.81 2.97 43.06
N GLU A 364 -8.05 3.39 42.77
CA GLU A 364 -8.95 3.93 43.78
C GLU A 364 -9.35 2.85 44.81
N GLY A 365 -9.20 3.16 46.09
CA GLY A 365 -9.70 2.36 47.22
C GLY A 365 -11.19 2.57 47.48
N GLU A 366 -11.79 1.70 48.29
CA GLU A 366 -13.24 1.65 48.49
C GLU A 366 -13.81 2.81 49.33
N CYS A 367 -12.96 3.60 49.99
CA CYS A 367 -13.39 4.71 50.85
C CYS A 367 -12.34 5.80 51.02
N GLU A 368 -12.78 7.03 51.32
CA GLU A 368 -11.88 8.14 51.64
C GLU A 368 -11.32 8.04 53.07
N PRO A 369 -10.01 8.28 53.31
CA PRO A 369 -9.40 8.11 54.62
C PRO A 369 -10.05 8.98 55.69
N GLY A 370 -10.36 8.37 56.83
CA GLY A 370 -10.98 9.05 57.98
C GLY A 370 -12.51 9.13 57.94
N THR A 371 -13.15 8.71 56.84
CA THR A 371 -14.62 8.56 56.81
C THR A 371 -15.08 7.39 57.68
N THR A 372 -16.35 7.42 58.12
CA THR A 372 -16.95 6.38 58.98
C THR A 372 -18.28 5.90 58.41
N ARG A 373 -18.53 4.58 58.43
CA ARG A 373 -19.83 3.99 58.03
C ARG A 373 -20.43 3.08 59.10
N PRO A 374 -21.77 2.91 59.15
CA PRO A 374 -22.41 1.86 59.92
C PRO A 374 -22.26 0.50 59.22
N SER A 375 -21.79 -0.53 59.92
CA SER A 375 -21.90 -1.93 59.46
C SER A 375 -23.14 -2.58 60.11
N GLY A 376 -24.23 -2.80 59.36
CA GLY A 376 -25.47 -3.47 59.87
C GLY A 376 -25.46 -4.99 59.65
N GLN A 377 -26.37 -5.85 60.14
CA GLN A 377 -27.49 -5.78 61.10
C GLN A 377 -27.81 -7.21 61.60
N ALA A 378 -27.78 -7.45 62.92
CA ALA A 378 -28.68 -8.29 63.75
C ALA A 378 -27.96 -8.81 65.03
N GLU A 379 -28.51 -8.45 66.19
CA GLU A 379 -28.23 -8.98 67.54
C GLU A 379 -26.79 -9.02 68.09
N CYS A 380 -25.87 -8.20 67.56
CA CYS A 380 -24.69 -7.70 68.28
C CYS A 380 -24.45 -6.23 67.87
N MET A 381 -24.67 -5.26 68.77
CA MET A 381 -24.46 -3.81 68.56
C MET A 381 -23.01 -3.41 68.95
N GLU A 382 -22.36 -2.30 68.58
CA GLU A 382 -22.53 -1.16 67.66
C GLU A 382 -21.06 -0.78 67.29
N LEU A 383 -20.54 -1.17 66.13
CA LEU A 383 -19.16 -0.85 65.72
C LEU A 383 -19.19 0.09 64.51
N GLN A 384 -18.38 1.14 64.58
CA GLN A 384 -18.14 2.09 63.49
C GLN A 384 -16.89 1.64 62.74
N ALA A 385 -17.00 1.36 61.44
CA ALA A 385 -15.84 1.13 60.60
C ALA A 385 -15.26 2.49 60.17
N GLN A 386 -13.96 2.69 60.34
CA GLN A 386 -13.24 3.90 59.95
C GLN A 386 -12.33 3.58 58.77
N CYS A 387 -12.24 4.45 57.77
CA CYS A 387 -11.39 4.20 56.60
C CYS A 387 -9.92 4.55 56.90
N ASN A 388 -8.96 3.66 56.59
CA ASN A 388 -7.52 3.92 56.77
C ASN A 388 -6.94 4.81 55.67
N ASN A 389 -5.67 5.20 55.86
CA ASN A 389 -4.87 5.95 54.89
C ASN A 389 -4.46 5.14 53.64
N LYS A 390 -4.87 3.87 53.55
CA LYS A 390 -4.79 3.05 52.33
C LYS A 390 -6.15 2.94 51.63
N CYS A 391 -7.16 3.68 52.10
CA CYS A 391 -8.51 3.70 51.56
C CYS A 391 -9.28 2.38 51.67
N GLU A 392 -9.08 1.69 52.78
CA GLU A 392 -9.78 0.46 53.16
C GLU A 392 -10.49 0.64 54.51
N TRP A 393 -11.66 0.04 54.70
CA TRP A 393 -12.39 0.08 55.97
C TRP A 393 -11.68 -0.77 57.04
N THR A 394 -11.27 -0.17 58.17
CA THR A 394 -10.40 -0.81 59.17
C THR A 394 -11.10 -1.68 60.22
N THR A 395 -12.39 -1.93 60.07
CA THR A 395 -13.06 -2.93 60.90
C THR A 395 -14.20 -3.52 60.10
N ASP A 396 -13.93 -4.64 59.45
CA ASP A 396 -14.92 -5.39 58.73
C ASP A 396 -14.96 -6.81 59.29
N CYS A 397 -16.09 -7.20 59.87
CA CYS A 397 -16.34 -8.60 60.23
C CYS A 397 -16.85 -9.37 58.98
N SER A 398 -16.25 -9.13 57.81
CA SER A 398 -16.73 -9.60 56.51
C SER A 398 -16.41 -11.06 56.18
N GLN A 399 -16.03 -11.85 57.19
CA GLN A 399 -15.92 -13.30 57.08
C GLN A 399 -16.82 -13.98 58.12
N ALA A 400 -18.11 -13.65 58.09
CA ALA A 400 -19.12 -14.41 58.82
C ALA A 400 -19.37 -15.74 58.08
N GLY A 401 -18.60 -16.76 58.42
CA GLY A 401 -18.90 -18.14 58.04
C GLY A 401 -20.26 -18.61 58.62
N PRO A 402 -20.84 -19.71 58.10
CA PRO A 402 -22.27 -20.04 58.22
C PRO A 402 -22.79 -20.42 59.62
N THR A 403 -21.99 -20.33 60.68
CA THR A 403 -22.41 -20.64 62.06
C THR A 403 -21.80 -19.65 63.06
N ALA A 404 -22.53 -18.58 63.35
CA ALA A 404 -22.19 -17.63 64.41
C ALA A 404 -22.22 -18.33 65.78
N CYS A 405 -21.23 -18.06 66.64
CA CYS A 405 -21.20 -18.60 67.99
C CYS A 405 -22.13 -17.80 68.92
N PRO A 406 -22.74 -18.45 69.94
CA PRO A 406 -23.84 -17.84 70.69
C PRO A 406 -23.43 -16.70 71.62
N ALA A 407 -22.16 -16.65 72.07
CA ALA A 407 -21.61 -15.51 72.83
C ALA A 407 -20.06 -15.53 72.88
N PRO A 408 -19.39 -14.36 72.89
CA PRO A 408 -17.95 -14.26 73.12
C PRO A 408 -17.51 -15.00 74.39
N GLY A 409 -16.41 -15.75 74.31
CA GLY A 409 -15.85 -16.55 75.42
C GLY A 409 -16.45 -17.95 75.58
N THR A 410 -17.42 -18.35 74.76
CA THR A 410 -17.90 -19.75 74.68
C THR A 410 -16.81 -20.66 74.11
N VAL A 411 -16.71 -21.91 74.59
CA VAL A 411 -15.71 -22.89 74.13
C VAL A 411 -16.40 -24.09 73.51
N GLU A 412 -15.97 -24.46 72.30
CA GLU A 412 -16.39 -25.66 71.58
C GLU A 412 -15.26 -26.70 71.59
N THR A 413 -15.60 -27.99 71.60
CA THR A 413 -14.64 -29.09 71.59
C THR A 413 -15.02 -30.11 70.53
N GLU A 414 -14.04 -30.57 69.76
CA GLU A 414 -14.21 -31.55 68.68
C GLU A 414 -13.09 -32.58 68.75
N ALA A 415 -13.36 -33.81 68.29
CA ALA A 415 -12.32 -34.81 68.09
C ALA A 415 -11.34 -34.39 66.97
N CYS A 416 -10.08 -34.74 67.09
CA CYS A 416 -9.06 -34.46 66.09
C CYS A 416 -7.92 -35.48 66.13
N GLY A 417 -7.14 -35.54 65.04
CA GLY A 417 -5.94 -36.36 64.96
C GLY A 417 -6.20 -37.84 65.31
N ASN A 418 -5.23 -38.43 65.99
CA ASN A 418 -5.29 -39.81 66.45
C ASN A 418 -6.02 -39.90 67.80
N CYS A 419 -7.35 -39.81 67.81
CA CYS A 419 -8.18 -39.87 69.03
C CYS A 419 -7.97 -38.71 70.03
N GLY A 420 -7.36 -37.60 69.58
CA GLY A 420 -7.22 -36.39 70.39
C GLY A 420 -8.47 -35.51 70.38
N ILE A 421 -8.43 -34.43 71.14
CA ILE A 421 -9.46 -33.39 71.15
C ILE A 421 -8.83 -32.02 70.95
N ARG A 422 -9.51 -31.16 70.20
CA ARG A 422 -9.14 -29.74 70.05
C ARG A 422 -10.30 -28.88 70.48
N THR A 423 -9.97 -27.68 70.93
CA THR A 423 -10.95 -26.72 71.44
C THR A 423 -10.83 -25.39 70.70
N ARG A 424 -11.92 -24.65 70.53
CA ARG A 424 -11.89 -23.28 70.04
C ARG A 424 -12.79 -22.40 70.86
N THR A 425 -12.46 -21.12 70.96
CA THR A 425 -13.20 -20.16 71.78
C THR A 425 -13.81 -19.10 70.89
N CYS A 426 -15.08 -18.78 71.12
CA CYS A 426 -15.77 -17.70 70.41
C CYS A 426 -15.10 -16.37 70.73
N THR A 427 -14.68 -15.66 69.68
CA THR A 427 -14.02 -14.36 69.78
C THR A 427 -15.02 -13.25 70.06
N ASP A 428 -14.52 -12.07 70.37
CA ASP A 428 -15.33 -10.86 70.57
C ASP A 428 -16.07 -10.41 69.28
N CYS A 429 -15.74 -10.99 68.12
CA CYS A 429 -16.44 -10.79 66.84
C CYS A 429 -17.53 -11.85 66.57
N CYS A 430 -17.91 -12.65 67.57
CA CYS A 430 -18.92 -13.72 67.46
C CYS A 430 -18.61 -14.76 66.36
N THR A 431 -17.32 -14.91 66.07
CA THR A 431 -16.74 -15.97 65.25
C THR A 431 -15.91 -16.88 66.12
N TRP A 432 -15.92 -18.18 65.86
CA TRP A 432 -15.02 -19.10 66.56
C TRP A 432 -13.56 -18.80 66.24
N SER A 433 -12.68 -18.82 67.25
CA SER A 433 -11.23 -18.78 67.03
C SER A 433 -10.78 -19.97 66.20
N GLU A 434 -9.54 -19.94 65.73
CA GLU A 434 -8.91 -21.17 65.26
C GLU A 434 -8.95 -22.24 66.34
N TRP A 435 -9.10 -23.50 65.90
CA TRP A 435 -8.98 -24.63 66.79
C TRP A 435 -7.57 -24.69 67.40
N SER A 436 -7.50 -25.00 68.68
CA SER A 436 -6.24 -25.31 69.35
C SER A 436 -5.53 -26.47 68.66
N GLY A 437 -4.24 -26.62 68.94
CA GLY A 437 -3.54 -27.88 68.67
C GLY A 437 -4.32 -29.06 69.26
N CYS A 438 -4.20 -30.21 68.59
CA CYS A 438 -4.87 -31.42 69.01
C CYS A 438 -4.18 -31.98 70.26
N ASP A 439 -4.91 -32.06 71.37
CA ASP A 439 -4.38 -32.50 72.65
C ASP A 439 -4.83 -33.93 72.94
N GLY A 440 -3.94 -34.74 73.53
CA GLY A 440 -4.22 -36.16 73.80
C GLY A 440 -4.14 -37.11 72.59
N GLU A 441 -3.36 -36.77 71.55
CA GLU A 441 -3.17 -37.65 70.38
C GLU A 441 -2.48 -38.98 70.75
N GLY A 442 -3.05 -40.07 70.25
CA GLY A 442 -2.46 -41.41 70.22
C GLY A 442 -1.41 -41.55 69.11
N VAL A 443 -0.66 -42.65 69.17
CA VAL A 443 0.49 -42.88 68.27
C VAL A 443 0.11 -43.27 66.84
N CYS A 444 -1.18 -43.53 66.56
CA CYS A 444 -1.69 -43.93 65.25
C CYS A 444 -3.19 -43.66 65.07
N SER A 445 -3.66 -43.55 63.83
CA SER A 445 -5.09 -43.33 63.52
C SER A 445 -5.88 -44.64 63.61
N PRO A 446 -7.14 -44.65 64.09
CA PRO A 446 -7.93 -45.89 64.19
C PRO A 446 -8.01 -46.63 62.86
N ASN A 447 -7.76 -47.94 62.88
CA ASN A 447 -7.70 -48.82 61.70
C ASN A 447 -6.58 -48.51 60.69
N ALA A 448 -5.66 -47.58 60.98
CA ALA A 448 -4.45 -47.43 60.17
C ALA A 448 -3.63 -48.73 60.24
N GLU A 449 -2.95 -49.06 59.14
CA GLU A 449 -2.09 -50.23 59.04
C GLU A 449 -0.63 -49.78 58.91
N GLU A 450 0.26 -50.42 59.67
CA GLU A 450 1.70 -50.22 59.57
C GLU A 450 2.35 -51.56 59.22
N ALA A 451 3.21 -51.54 58.20
CA ALA A 451 3.94 -52.70 57.72
C ALA A 451 5.42 -52.61 58.14
N ASP A 452 5.94 -53.71 58.67
CA ASP A 452 7.36 -53.87 59.03
C ASP A 452 7.95 -55.04 58.25
N VAL A 453 9.21 -54.90 57.80
CA VAL A 453 9.90 -55.95 57.05
C VAL A 453 10.45 -56.95 58.05
N CYS A 454 9.93 -58.18 58.02
CA CYS A 454 10.23 -59.16 59.04
C CYS A 454 11.20 -60.27 58.63
N ASP A 455 11.61 -60.33 57.35
CA ASP A 455 12.70 -61.18 56.88
C ASP A 455 13.50 -60.58 55.71
N ALA A 456 14.64 -61.21 55.41
CA ALA A 456 15.53 -60.83 54.30
C ALA A 456 14.98 -61.17 52.90
N SER A 457 13.77 -61.71 52.81
CA SER A 457 13.07 -62.03 51.55
C SER A 457 11.96 -61.02 51.23
N CYS A 458 11.97 -59.84 51.89
CA CYS A 458 10.96 -58.78 51.82
C CYS A 458 9.53 -59.26 52.14
N SER A 459 9.37 -60.22 53.06
CA SER A 459 8.08 -60.47 53.70
C SER A 459 7.75 -59.34 54.69
N VAL A 460 6.52 -58.85 54.65
CA VAL A 460 5.98 -57.82 55.54
C VAL A 460 5.01 -58.43 56.54
N ARG A 461 5.06 -57.94 57.78
CA ARG A 461 4.03 -58.16 58.80
C ARG A 461 3.30 -56.84 59.03
N ILE A 462 1.98 -56.91 59.16
CA ILE A 462 1.12 -55.72 59.31
C ILE A 462 0.55 -55.70 60.73
N ARG A 463 0.54 -54.53 61.37
CA ARG A 463 -0.26 -54.26 62.57
C ARG A 463 -1.31 -53.21 62.27
N THR A 464 -2.47 -53.36 62.89
CA THR A 464 -3.58 -52.40 62.76
C THR A 464 -3.70 -51.58 64.04
N CYS A 465 -3.94 -50.29 63.90
CA CYS A 465 -4.16 -49.40 65.03
C CYS A 465 -5.57 -49.60 65.60
N SER A 466 -5.69 -49.69 66.92
CA SER A 466 -6.96 -49.85 67.62
C SER A 466 -7.80 -48.57 67.63
N ASP A 467 -9.09 -48.70 67.98
CA ASP A 467 -10.04 -47.58 68.18
C ASP A 467 -9.67 -46.66 69.35
N GLN A 468 -8.61 -46.99 70.10
CA GLN A 468 -8.04 -46.14 71.16
C GLN A 468 -6.69 -45.53 70.72
N CYS A 469 -6.42 -45.55 69.41
CA CYS A 469 -5.24 -44.93 68.79
C CYS A 469 -3.90 -45.46 69.33
N GLN A 470 -3.88 -46.77 69.58
CA GLN A 470 -2.69 -47.53 69.96
C GLN A 470 -2.49 -48.70 69.00
N TRP A 471 -1.24 -48.91 68.59
CA TRP A 471 -0.86 -50.02 67.74
C TRP A 471 -1.11 -51.37 68.42
N LEU A 472 -1.85 -52.25 67.75
CA LEU A 472 -1.94 -53.66 68.14
C LEU A 472 -0.62 -54.39 67.80
N ASP A 473 -0.49 -55.63 68.26
CA ASP A 473 0.66 -56.47 67.91
C ASP A 473 0.70 -56.77 66.40
N PHE A 474 1.90 -56.89 65.84
CA PHE A 474 2.10 -57.27 64.44
C PHE A 474 1.60 -58.69 64.16
N GLY A 475 0.93 -58.87 63.02
CA GLY A 475 0.53 -60.17 62.49
C GLY A 475 1.69 -61.01 61.97
N GLU A 476 1.35 -62.14 61.32
CA GLU A 476 2.31 -63.04 60.68
C GLU A 476 2.92 -62.43 59.42
N CYS A 477 4.13 -62.87 59.05
CA CYS A 477 4.84 -62.41 57.86
C CYS A 477 4.23 -62.95 56.56
N SER A 478 4.05 -62.08 55.56
CA SER A 478 3.53 -62.40 54.22
C SER A 478 4.25 -61.60 53.13
N ALA A 479 4.30 -62.07 51.88
CA ALA A 479 5.05 -61.39 50.82
C ALA A 479 4.47 -59.99 50.50
N GLY A 480 5.29 -58.91 50.51
CA GLY A 480 4.74 -57.56 50.28
C GLY A 480 5.69 -56.36 50.08
N GLY A 481 7.01 -56.51 49.92
CA GLY A 481 7.90 -55.38 49.56
C GLY A 481 7.65 -54.83 48.13
N GLN A 482 7.90 -53.53 47.88
CA GLN A 482 7.68 -52.88 46.57
C GLN A 482 8.68 -53.34 45.49
N CYS A 483 9.91 -53.64 45.88
CA CYS A 483 10.97 -54.13 45.01
C CYS A 483 11.97 -55.00 45.80
N ALA A 484 12.75 -55.82 45.11
CA ALA A 484 13.82 -56.60 45.73
C ALA A 484 15.12 -55.76 45.84
N PRO A 485 15.82 -55.77 46.99
CA PRO A 485 17.06 -55.04 47.20
C PRO A 485 18.10 -55.29 46.09
N GLY A 486 18.70 -54.20 45.61
CA GLY A 486 19.73 -54.24 44.57
C GLY A 486 19.20 -54.29 43.14
N VAL A 487 17.90 -54.45 42.91
CA VAL A 487 17.29 -54.32 41.57
C VAL A 487 17.40 -52.87 41.10
N VAL A 488 17.71 -52.69 39.81
CA VAL A 488 17.77 -51.38 39.15
C VAL A 488 16.66 -51.32 38.12
N GLU A 489 15.95 -50.19 38.10
CA GLU A 489 14.95 -49.86 37.10
C GLU A 489 15.48 -48.70 36.25
N GLU A 490 15.30 -48.81 34.93
CA GLU A 490 15.62 -47.75 33.97
C GLU A 490 14.33 -47.26 33.32
N ARG A 491 14.28 -45.96 33.03
CA ARG A 491 13.25 -45.38 32.16
C ARG A 491 13.85 -44.30 31.29
N ASP A 492 13.16 -44.00 30.19
CA ASP A 492 13.52 -42.89 29.31
C ASP A 492 13.27 -41.56 30.01
N CYS A 493 14.13 -40.59 29.71
CA CYS A 493 13.92 -39.17 29.98
C CYS A 493 14.10 -38.42 28.66
N GLY A 494 13.45 -37.26 28.49
CA GLY A 494 13.36 -36.56 27.21
C GLY A 494 14.71 -36.41 26.47
N PHE A 495 14.65 -36.26 25.15
CA PHE A 495 15.83 -36.22 24.26
C PHE A 495 16.62 -37.54 24.19
N CYS A 496 15.96 -38.71 24.17
CA CYS A 496 16.61 -40.04 24.14
C CYS A 496 17.52 -40.35 25.35
N GLY A 497 17.42 -39.56 26.43
CA GLY A 497 18.21 -39.80 27.63
C GLY A 497 17.66 -40.96 28.46
N ARG A 498 18.48 -41.48 29.36
CA ARG A 498 18.07 -42.48 30.36
C ARG A 498 18.29 -42.00 31.78
N GLN A 499 17.36 -42.35 32.65
CA GLN A 499 17.47 -42.20 34.09
C GLN A 499 17.24 -43.56 34.76
N SER A 500 17.93 -43.78 35.88
CA SER A 500 17.86 -45.04 36.61
C SER A 500 17.58 -44.78 38.08
N ARG A 501 16.97 -45.77 38.75
CA ARG A 501 16.85 -45.82 40.21
C ARG A 501 17.11 -47.23 40.70
N ARG A 502 17.65 -47.35 41.91
CA ARG A 502 17.99 -48.63 42.54
C ARG A 502 17.10 -48.85 43.76
N CYS A 503 16.62 -50.08 43.92
CA CYS A 503 15.93 -50.51 45.12
C CYS A 503 16.94 -50.63 46.26
N GLY A 504 16.71 -49.87 47.34
CA GLY A 504 17.55 -49.92 48.54
C GLY A 504 17.35 -51.18 49.36
N ASP A 505 18.18 -51.37 50.38
CA ASP A 505 18.08 -52.53 51.30
C ASP A 505 16.78 -52.53 52.13
N GLU A 506 16.07 -51.40 52.17
CA GLU A 506 14.75 -51.23 52.79
C GLU A 506 13.58 -51.67 51.87
N CYS A 507 13.87 -52.31 50.72
CA CYS A 507 12.88 -52.77 49.73
C CYS A 507 11.98 -51.64 49.16
N ILE A 508 12.52 -50.40 49.08
CA ILE A 508 11.90 -49.19 48.50
C ILE A 508 12.79 -48.64 47.39
N TRP A 509 12.18 -48.10 46.32
CA TRP A 509 12.90 -47.43 45.24
C TRP A 509 13.54 -46.11 45.69
N ALA A 510 14.81 -45.91 45.36
CA ALA A 510 15.44 -44.60 45.47
C ALA A 510 14.87 -43.57 44.47
N GLU A 511 15.19 -42.29 44.68
CA GLU A 511 14.90 -41.23 43.72
C GLU A 511 15.56 -41.51 42.35
N TRP A 512 14.93 -41.01 41.29
CA TRP A 512 15.48 -41.13 39.94
C TRP A 512 16.77 -40.32 39.78
N SER A 513 17.76 -40.88 39.09
CA SER A 513 18.97 -40.14 38.72
C SER A 513 18.66 -38.97 37.78
N ALA A 514 19.59 -38.02 37.68
CA ALA A 514 19.58 -37.05 36.58
C ALA A 514 19.53 -37.78 35.22
N CYS A 515 18.93 -37.12 34.24
CA CYS A 515 18.87 -37.63 32.87
C CYS A 515 20.27 -37.61 32.25
N ASN A 516 20.82 -38.78 31.95
CA ASN A 516 22.11 -38.91 31.30
C ASN A 516 21.94 -39.30 29.82
N ASP A 517 22.92 -38.96 28.98
CA ASP A 517 22.96 -39.30 27.56
C ASP A 517 21.83 -38.72 26.68
N GLY A 518 21.27 -37.56 27.08
CA GLY A 518 20.30 -36.82 26.24
C GLY A 518 20.94 -36.19 25.00
N GLY A 519 20.28 -36.31 23.84
CA GLY A 519 20.63 -35.67 22.58
C GLY A 519 20.19 -34.20 22.49
N THR A 520 20.35 -33.58 21.32
CA THR A 520 20.09 -32.13 21.11
C THR A 520 18.64 -31.81 20.76
N CYS A 521 17.84 -32.81 20.37
CA CYS A 521 16.45 -32.66 19.96
C CYS A 521 15.64 -33.93 20.27
N ALA A 522 14.31 -33.82 20.37
CA ALA A 522 13.44 -34.97 20.58
C ALA A 522 13.05 -35.62 19.23
N PRO A 523 12.97 -36.96 19.12
CA PRO A 523 12.70 -37.61 17.84
C PRO A 523 11.36 -37.17 17.24
N GLY A 524 11.37 -36.81 15.96
CA GLY A 524 10.17 -36.31 15.28
C GLY A 524 9.95 -34.79 15.41
N ASN A 525 10.70 -34.07 16.23
CA ASN A 525 10.67 -32.61 16.20
C ASN A 525 11.11 -32.10 14.82
N ILE A 526 10.49 -31.00 14.39
CA ILE A 526 10.79 -30.31 13.14
C ILE A 526 11.37 -28.94 13.49
N GLU A 527 12.41 -28.54 12.76
CA GLU A 527 12.99 -27.20 12.79
C GLU A 527 12.95 -26.63 11.37
N GLU A 528 12.58 -25.36 11.29
CA GLU A 528 12.40 -24.63 10.04
C GLU A 528 13.30 -23.40 10.04
N ARG A 529 13.81 -23.03 8.86
CA ARG A 529 14.49 -21.74 8.66
C ARG A 529 14.22 -21.22 7.26
N ALA A 530 14.32 -19.90 7.11
CA ALA A 530 14.24 -19.24 5.83
C ALA A 530 15.43 -19.59 4.94
N CYS A 531 15.18 -19.71 3.63
CA CYS A 531 16.16 -19.93 2.58
C CYS A 531 15.75 -19.14 1.32
N GLY A 532 16.64 -19.03 0.34
CA GLY A 532 16.42 -18.21 -0.86
C GLY A 532 16.80 -16.74 -0.69
N GLN A 533 16.55 -15.95 -1.73
CA GLN A 533 16.78 -14.50 -1.75
C GLN A 533 15.45 -13.74 -1.69
N ASN A 534 15.50 -12.49 -1.25
CA ASN A 534 14.35 -11.58 -1.19
C ASN A 534 14.71 -10.29 -1.92
N VAL A 535 15.03 -10.42 -3.21
CA VAL A 535 15.51 -9.37 -4.10
C VAL A 535 14.77 -9.55 -5.43
N GLY A 536 14.29 -8.46 -6.00
CA GLY A 536 13.47 -8.50 -7.22
C GLY A 536 12.20 -9.33 -7.04
N GLU A 537 11.93 -10.21 -8.01
CA GLU A 537 10.80 -11.14 -8.03
C GLU A 537 11.05 -12.43 -7.22
N CYS A 538 12.26 -12.62 -6.68
CA CYS A 538 12.53 -13.77 -5.83
C CYS A 538 11.84 -13.65 -4.47
N THR A 539 11.16 -14.72 -4.07
CA THR A 539 10.59 -14.85 -2.74
C THR A 539 11.32 -15.93 -1.94
N PRO A 540 11.65 -15.66 -0.67
CA PRO A 540 12.30 -16.64 0.18
C PRO A 540 11.35 -17.81 0.48
N GLY A 541 11.92 -19.01 0.52
CA GLY A 541 11.23 -20.24 0.90
C GLY A 541 11.61 -20.70 2.30
N VAL A 542 11.20 -21.94 2.63
CA VAL A 542 11.47 -22.58 3.91
C VAL A 542 12.14 -23.94 3.70
N GLU A 543 13.26 -24.17 4.38
CA GLU A 543 13.88 -25.48 4.48
C GLU A 543 13.63 -26.06 5.87
N THR A 544 13.31 -27.35 5.90
CA THR A 544 12.96 -28.06 7.14
C THR A 544 13.92 -29.20 7.39
N ARG A 545 14.17 -29.49 8.67
CA ARG A 545 14.85 -30.70 9.12
C ARG A 545 14.09 -31.38 10.24
N THR A 546 14.22 -32.70 10.31
CA THR A 546 13.57 -33.51 11.36
C THR A 546 14.62 -34.16 12.24
N CYS A 547 14.34 -34.22 13.53
CA CYS A 547 15.18 -34.92 14.49
C CYS A 547 15.03 -36.45 14.35
N ASP A 548 16.15 -37.16 14.21
CA ASP A 548 16.18 -38.60 14.03
C ASP A 548 15.85 -39.38 15.32
N ALA A 549 15.67 -40.70 15.18
CA ALA A 549 15.45 -41.62 16.30
C ALA A 549 16.68 -41.78 17.23
N GLN A 550 17.79 -41.13 16.92
CA GLN A 550 19.00 -41.06 17.76
C GLN A 550 19.14 -39.67 18.41
N CYS A 551 18.08 -38.84 18.37
CA CYS A 551 18.04 -37.51 18.95
C CYS A 551 19.09 -36.54 18.39
N ARG A 552 19.32 -36.60 17.08
CA ARG A 552 20.18 -35.69 16.32
C ARG A 552 19.40 -35.09 15.17
N TRP A 553 19.70 -33.83 14.87
CA TRP A 553 19.16 -33.17 13.69
C TRP A 553 19.73 -33.80 12.43
N ASN A 554 18.86 -34.15 11.48
CA ASN A 554 19.28 -34.44 10.11
C ASN A 554 19.71 -33.15 9.40
N ASP A 555 20.32 -33.29 8.22
CA ASP A 555 20.58 -32.15 7.34
C ASP A 555 19.24 -31.49 6.92
N PHE A 556 19.27 -30.18 6.67
CA PHE A 556 18.13 -29.48 6.09
C PHE A 556 17.80 -30.03 4.71
N GLY A 557 16.50 -30.17 4.44
CA GLY A 557 15.98 -30.54 3.13
C GLY A 557 16.14 -29.42 2.11
N PRO A 558 15.67 -29.63 0.87
CA PRO A 558 15.63 -28.56 -0.13
C PRO A 558 14.73 -27.41 0.34
N CYS A 559 15.04 -26.19 -0.10
CA CYS A 559 14.17 -25.04 0.09
C CYS A 559 12.84 -25.30 -0.62
N ARG A 560 11.73 -25.16 0.09
CA ARG A 560 10.38 -25.30 -0.45
C ARG A 560 9.72 -23.93 -0.53
N ASP A 561 8.85 -23.78 -1.50
CA ASP A 561 8.04 -22.57 -1.72
C ASP A 561 8.88 -21.31 -2.03
N GLU A 562 10.14 -21.49 -2.45
CA GLU A 562 10.96 -20.41 -3.00
C GLU A 562 10.56 -20.09 -4.45
N ILE A 563 10.53 -18.80 -4.79
CA ILE A 563 10.67 -18.34 -6.17
C ILE A 563 12.15 -17.99 -6.32
N GLY A 564 12.90 -18.87 -6.98
CA GLY A 564 14.33 -18.71 -7.20
C GLY A 564 14.67 -17.89 -8.45
N PRO A 565 15.96 -17.56 -8.64
CA PRO A 565 16.41 -16.75 -9.76
C PRO A 565 16.13 -17.46 -11.09
N ARG A 566 15.50 -16.74 -12.00
CA ARG A 566 15.21 -17.13 -13.38
C ARG A 566 16.03 -16.27 -14.34
N ARG A 567 15.97 -16.57 -15.64
CA ARG A 567 16.71 -15.78 -16.65
C ARG A 567 16.06 -14.41 -16.79
N GLU A 568 16.87 -13.36 -16.70
CA GLU A 568 16.50 -11.96 -16.89
C GLU A 568 15.82 -11.72 -18.26
N ILE A 569 14.66 -11.06 -18.23
CA ILE A 569 13.96 -10.53 -19.39
C ILE A 569 14.34 -9.05 -19.50
N CYS A 570 14.91 -8.68 -20.64
CA CYS A 570 15.54 -7.38 -20.77
C CYS A 570 14.56 -6.21 -20.63
N GLY A 571 14.86 -5.28 -19.73
CA GLY A 571 14.20 -3.98 -19.61
C GLY A 571 12.70 -4.07 -19.34
N ASN A 572 12.20 -5.15 -18.73
CA ASN A 572 10.79 -5.30 -18.39
C ASN A 572 10.43 -4.73 -17.01
N ALA A 573 11.40 -4.08 -16.33
CA ALA A 573 11.28 -3.50 -14.99
C ALA A 573 11.04 -4.52 -13.87
N LEU A 574 11.33 -5.80 -14.12
CA LEU A 574 11.35 -6.86 -13.11
C LEU A 574 12.78 -7.37 -13.00
N ASP A 575 13.26 -7.61 -11.78
CA ASP A 575 14.56 -8.20 -11.48
C ASP A 575 14.37 -9.68 -11.16
N GLU A 576 14.88 -10.55 -12.02
CA GLU A 576 14.36 -11.89 -12.17
C GLU A 576 15.44 -12.94 -11.94
N ASP A 577 16.69 -12.56 -12.17
CA ASP A 577 17.85 -13.27 -11.64
C ASP A 577 18.26 -12.82 -10.22
N CYS A 578 17.55 -11.84 -9.67
CA CYS A 578 17.54 -11.45 -8.25
C CYS A 578 18.88 -10.88 -7.79
N ASP A 579 19.59 -10.21 -8.70
CA ASP A 579 20.85 -9.53 -8.41
C ASP A 579 20.65 -8.05 -8.01
N GLY A 580 19.43 -7.54 -8.15
CA GLY A 580 19.02 -6.18 -7.79
C GLY A 580 18.92 -5.21 -8.96
N ASP A 581 19.25 -5.63 -10.17
CA ASP A 581 19.31 -4.78 -11.37
C ASP A 581 18.39 -5.32 -12.50
N ASP A 582 17.45 -4.52 -13.00
CA ASP A 582 16.75 -4.78 -14.28
C ASP A 582 17.70 -4.50 -15.44
N LEU A 583 18.34 -5.55 -15.97
CA LEU A 583 19.37 -5.38 -16.99
C LEU A 583 18.80 -4.85 -18.30
N ARG A 584 19.57 -3.95 -18.93
CA ARG A 584 19.42 -3.52 -20.32
C ARG A 584 20.75 -3.64 -21.04
N ASN A 585 20.71 -3.96 -22.34
CA ASN A 585 21.93 -4.01 -23.15
C ASN A 585 21.72 -3.29 -24.48
N PRO A 586 21.71 -1.94 -24.46
CA PRO A 586 21.64 -1.13 -25.67
C PRO A 586 22.88 -1.38 -26.53
N ASP A 587 22.70 -1.53 -27.83
CA ASP A 587 23.83 -1.73 -28.74
C ASP A 587 24.52 -0.41 -29.14
N GLU A 588 25.51 -0.49 -30.04
CA GLU A 588 26.26 0.71 -30.47
C GLU A 588 25.40 1.74 -31.21
N TYR A 589 24.24 1.34 -31.72
CA TYR A 589 23.31 2.18 -32.46
C TYR A 589 22.39 2.95 -31.50
N ASP A 590 22.12 2.46 -30.29
CA ASP A 590 21.27 3.15 -29.30
C ASP A 590 21.99 4.07 -28.31
N VAL A 591 23.26 3.81 -28.04
CA VAL A 591 24.02 4.55 -27.00
C VAL A 591 24.21 6.04 -27.33
N GLN A 592 24.16 6.44 -28.61
CA GLN A 592 24.31 7.84 -29.04
C GLN A 592 23.01 8.50 -29.48
N ARG A 593 22.13 7.74 -30.16
CA ARG A 593 20.79 8.15 -30.58
C ARG A 593 19.93 6.90 -30.72
N PRO A 594 18.98 6.66 -29.81
CA PRO A 594 18.08 5.53 -29.90
C PRO A 594 17.41 5.47 -31.27
N ASN A 595 17.46 4.30 -31.89
CA ASN A 595 16.94 4.10 -33.23
C ASN A 595 15.50 3.54 -33.23
N ASP A 596 14.83 3.69 -32.08
CA ASP A 596 13.50 3.17 -31.75
C ASP A 596 12.34 3.77 -32.57
N VAL A 597 12.61 4.85 -33.31
CA VAL A 597 11.61 5.55 -34.13
C VAL A 597 12.13 5.87 -35.52
N CYS A 598 11.23 5.83 -36.51
CA CYS A 598 11.52 6.14 -37.91
C CYS A 598 12.33 7.43 -38.14
N ALA A 599 12.14 8.47 -37.31
CA ALA A 599 12.79 9.77 -37.47
C ALA A 599 14.26 9.78 -37.00
N SER A 600 14.66 8.83 -36.16
CA SER A 600 16.01 8.68 -35.61
C SER A 600 16.72 7.44 -36.16
N CYS A 601 16.25 6.89 -37.28
CA CYS A 601 16.86 5.74 -37.93
C CYS A 601 18.38 5.86 -38.07
N THR A 602 19.08 4.76 -37.82
CA THR A 602 20.54 4.68 -37.97
C THR A 602 20.92 4.56 -39.44
N TYR A 603 21.69 5.52 -39.95
CA TYR A 603 22.19 5.46 -41.33
C TYR A 603 23.28 4.40 -41.48
N LEU A 604 22.97 3.41 -42.29
CA LEU A 604 23.75 2.18 -42.46
C LEU A 604 24.85 2.33 -43.51
N ASN A 605 24.59 3.09 -44.57
CA ASN A 605 25.62 3.55 -45.49
C ASN A 605 26.13 4.93 -45.06
N GLY A 606 27.47 5.08 -44.96
CA GLY A 606 28.13 6.24 -44.34
C GLY A 606 27.88 7.56 -45.09
N PHE A 607 28.49 8.66 -44.64
CA PHE A 607 28.35 9.98 -45.29
C PHE A 607 29.67 10.44 -45.92
N GLU A 608 29.60 10.97 -47.14
CA GLU A 608 30.63 11.79 -47.76
C GLU A 608 30.98 13.01 -46.89
N ALA A 609 32.18 13.58 -47.08
CA ALA A 609 32.67 14.74 -46.31
C ALA A 609 31.82 16.02 -46.46
N ASN A 610 30.88 16.04 -47.41
CA ASN A 610 29.90 17.11 -47.64
C ASN A 610 28.56 16.88 -46.90
N GLY A 611 28.42 15.75 -46.18
CA GLY A 611 27.21 15.36 -45.46
C GLY A 611 26.19 14.57 -46.29
N ASN A 612 26.54 14.14 -47.51
CA ASN A 612 25.68 13.28 -48.33
C ASN A 612 25.91 11.80 -48.01
N PRO A 613 24.88 10.94 -47.92
CA PRO A 613 25.05 9.50 -47.79
C PRO A 613 25.85 8.89 -48.96
N ILE A 614 26.66 7.87 -48.71
CA ILE A 614 27.48 7.13 -49.66
C ILE A 614 26.63 5.97 -50.20
N PRO A 615 26.17 5.99 -51.47
CA PRO A 615 25.17 5.05 -51.96
C PRO A 615 25.68 3.61 -52.17
N ASP A 616 26.97 3.39 -52.39
CA ASP A 616 27.47 2.10 -52.91
C ASP A 616 28.16 1.26 -51.82
N VAL A 617 27.38 0.48 -51.07
CA VAL A 617 27.91 -0.48 -50.10
C VAL A 617 27.38 -1.88 -50.40
N GLU A 618 28.18 -2.70 -51.08
CA GLU A 618 27.85 -4.12 -51.28
C GLU A 618 27.98 -4.89 -49.96
N ASN A 619 26.98 -5.72 -49.66
CA ASN A 619 26.97 -6.63 -48.53
C ASN A 619 27.28 -5.97 -47.18
N LEU A 620 26.44 -4.99 -46.81
CA LEU A 620 26.50 -4.35 -45.50
C LEU A 620 25.87 -5.28 -44.45
N THR A 621 26.65 -5.67 -43.45
CA THR A 621 26.18 -6.50 -42.33
C THR A 621 26.40 -5.81 -41.00
N ILE A 622 25.36 -5.75 -40.17
CA ILE A 622 25.44 -5.28 -38.78
C ILE A 622 24.96 -6.35 -37.80
N ARG A 623 25.34 -6.19 -36.53
CA ARG A 623 24.81 -6.96 -35.40
C ARG A 623 24.22 -6.00 -34.40
N ALA A 624 22.99 -6.26 -33.99
CA ALA A 624 22.21 -5.38 -33.13
C ALA A 624 21.37 -6.21 -32.14
N THR A 625 20.85 -5.56 -31.12
CA THR A 625 20.07 -6.18 -30.04
C THR A 625 18.80 -5.38 -29.81
N LEU A 626 17.67 -6.07 -29.58
CA LEU A 626 16.49 -5.43 -29.03
C LEU A 626 16.66 -5.33 -27.50
N ASP A 627 16.81 -4.13 -26.97
CA ASP A 627 17.33 -3.88 -25.62
C ASP A 627 16.26 -3.81 -24.51
N HIS A 628 14.97 -3.86 -24.87
CA HIS A 628 13.85 -3.99 -23.94
C HIS A 628 12.57 -4.57 -24.60
N ILE A 629 11.54 -4.87 -23.79
CA ILE A 629 10.22 -5.28 -24.32
C ILE A 629 9.59 -4.14 -25.12
N GLY A 630 9.30 -4.42 -26.39
CA GLY A 630 8.66 -3.45 -27.28
C GLY A 630 9.66 -2.55 -28.02
N ASP A 631 10.95 -2.84 -27.89
CA ASP A 631 12.00 -2.20 -28.67
C ASP A 631 11.85 -2.49 -30.18
N VAL A 632 12.24 -1.51 -30.99
CA VAL A 632 12.07 -1.52 -32.44
C VAL A 632 13.21 -0.76 -33.12
N ASP A 633 14.15 -1.47 -33.73
CA ASP A 633 15.22 -0.81 -34.45
C ASP A 633 14.79 -0.28 -35.82
N HIS A 634 15.21 0.95 -36.14
CA HIS A 634 15.04 1.57 -37.45
C HIS A 634 16.40 1.89 -38.07
N TYR A 635 16.60 1.43 -39.30
CA TYR A 635 17.80 1.67 -40.09
C TYR A 635 17.47 2.40 -41.38
N CYS A 636 18.30 3.36 -41.75
CA CYS A 636 18.18 4.12 -42.98
C CYS A 636 19.27 3.72 -43.97
N ILE A 637 18.86 3.38 -45.18
CA ILE A 637 19.76 3.16 -46.32
C ILE A 637 19.43 4.16 -47.41
N VAL A 638 20.45 4.65 -48.09
CA VAL A 638 20.26 5.53 -49.25
C VAL A 638 20.62 4.77 -50.51
N ALA A 639 19.64 4.56 -51.37
CA ALA A 639 19.83 4.00 -52.70
C ALA A 639 19.90 5.13 -53.74
N SER A 640 20.68 4.92 -54.78
CA SER A 640 20.81 5.84 -55.92
C SER A 640 20.77 5.03 -57.20
N ASP A 641 20.13 5.59 -58.23
CA ASP A 641 19.98 5.02 -59.56
C ASP A 641 21.36 4.89 -60.22
N GLY A 642 21.87 3.65 -60.22
CA GLY A 642 23.08 3.27 -60.90
C GLY A 642 22.86 3.17 -62.40
N PHE A 643 23.65 3.90 -63.19
CA PHE A 643 23.57 3.98 -64.65
C PHE A 643 23.24 2.63 -65.34
N SER A 644 22.03 2.47 -65.86
CA SER A 644 21.54 1.31 -66.62
C SER A 644 22.54 0.70 -67.62
N VAL A 645 23.34 -0.26 -67.14
CA VAL A 645 24.19 -1.11 -67.98
C VAL A 645 23.43 -2.39 -68.34
N PRO A 646 23.38 -2.80 -69.63
CA PRO A 646 22.66 -4.00 -70.02
C PRO A 646 23.15 -5.25 -69.29
N GLY A 647 22.29 -5.83 -68.45
CA GLY A 647 22.57 -7.03 -67.65
C GLY A 647 22.68 -6.82 -66.14
N PHE A 648 22.54 -5.58 -65.67
CA PHE A 648 22.43 -5.24 -64.25
C PHE A 648 20.96 -4.94 -63.94
N ARG A 649 20.47 -5.45 -62.80
CA ARG A 649 19.19 -5.09 -62.18
C ARG A 649 19.49 -4.15 -61.02
N GLU A 650 18.53 -3.29 -60.72
CA GLU A 650 18.51 -2.43 -59.54
C GLU A 650 17.77 -3.19 -58.44
N ASP A 651 18.35 -4.29 -57.98
CA ASP A 651 17.78 -5.14 -56.95
C ASP A 651 18.65 -5.15 -55.69
N PHE A 652 18.01 -5.06 -54.53
CA PHE A 652 18.66 -5.25 -53.25
C PHE A 652 17.90 -6.25 -52.40
N GLU A 653 18.64 -6.97 -51.57
CA GLU A 653 18.15 -8.01 -50.68
C GLU A 653 18.44 -7.60 -49.24
N ILE A 654 17.42 -7.69 -48.39
CA ILE A 654 17.53 -7.48 -46.95
C ILE A 654 17.28 -8.81 -46.29
N THR A 655 18.23 -9.29 -45.48
CA THR A 655 18.07 -10.53 -44.71
C THR A 655 18.28 -10.27 -43.22
N LEU A 656 17.37 -10.77 -42.39
CA LEU A 656 17.53 -10.85 -40.94
C LEU A 656 17.84 -12.30 -40.57
N THR A 657 18.98 -12.52 -39.94
CA THR A 657 19.44 -13.86 -39.56
C THR A 657 19.92 -13.90 -38.12
N GLN A 658 20.18 -15.10 -37.60
CA GLN A 658 20.59 -15.32 -36.22
C GLN A 658 19.55 -14.84 -35.20
N ILE A 659 18.26 -14.90 -35.55
CA ILE A 659 17.19 -14.57 -34.61
C ILE A 659 17.29 -15.50 -33.39
N PRO A 660 17.32 -14.96 -32.16
CA PRO A 660 17.56 -15.76 -30.97
C PRO A 660 16.46 -16.82 -30.76
N GLN A 661 16.84 -17.93 -30.13
CA GLN A 661 15.91 -19.05 -29.96
C GLN A 661 14.72 -18.65 -29.07
N GLY A 662 13.51 -18.84 -29.59
CA GLY A 662 12.27 -18.50 -28.88
C GLY A 662 11.77 -17.07 -29.16
N ASN A 663 12.53 -16.28 -29.92
CA ASN A 663 12.12 -14.96 -30.39
C ASN A 663 11.53 -15.04 -31.80
N ASP A 664 10.76 -14.01 -32.14
CA ASP A 664 10.04 -13.83 -33.40
C ASP A 664 10.25 -12.39 -33.85
N TYR A 665 11.12 -12.16 -34.84
CA TYR A 665 11.53 -10.82 -35.29
C TYR A 665 11.08 -10.61 -36.73
N ASP A 666 10.25 -9.59 -36.95
CA ASP A 666 9.78 -9.18 -38.26
C ASP A 666 10.70 -8.12 -38.87
N ILE A 667 10.74 -8.06 -40.21
CA ILE A 667 11.32 -6.93 -40.94
C ILE A 667 10.31 -6.23 -41.85
N TYR A 668 10.39 -4.91 -41.89
CA TYR A 668 9.57 -4.06 -42.77
C TYR A 668 10.46 -3.12 -43.55
N LEU A 669 10.14 -2.91 -44.82
CA LEU A 669 10.79 -1.95 -45.70
C LEU A 669 9.83 -0.80 -46.02
N TYR A 670 10.31 0.44 -45.91
CA TYR A 670 9.56 1.66 -46.22
C TYR A 670 10.31 2.51 -47.23
N ARG A 671 9.55 3.20 -48.09
CA ARG A 671 10.09 4.07 -49.15
C ARG A 671 10.68 5.37 -48.62
N SER A 672 10.26 5.80 -47.44
CA SER A 672 10.68 7.05 -46.83
C SER A 672 10.44 7.02 -45.32
N ILE A 673 11.07 7.98 -44.60
CA ILE A 673 10.79 8.22 -43.17
C ILE A 673 9.29 8.53 -42.96
N GLY A 674 8.66 9.27 -43.88
CA GLY A 674 7.24 9.59 -43.80
C GLY A 674 6.35 8.35 -43.95
N ASP A 675 6.69 7.43 -44.85
CA ASP A 675 5.96 6.17 -45.00
C ASP A 675 6.11 5.28 -43.77
N CYS A 676 7.32 5.22 -43.19
CA CYS A 676 7.57 4.53 -41.93
C CYS A 676 6.70 5.10 -40.79
N GLN A 677 6.66 6.43 -40.64
CA GLN A 677 5.83 7.08 -39.62
C GLN A 677 4.33 6.80 -39.78
N ASN A 678 3.88 6.56 -41.01
CA ASN A 678 2.49 6.21 -41.32
C ASN A 678 2.25 4.69 -41.39
N ASN A 679 3.26 3.86 -41.08
CA ASN A 679 3.24 2.40 -41.23
C ASN A 679 2.80 1.93 -42.64
N ASN A 680 3.19 2.67 -43.68
CA ASN A 680 2.91 2.33 -45.08
C ASN A 680 4.09 1.56 -45.68
N SER A 681 4.26 0.28 -45.32
CA SER A 681 5.38 -0.54 -45.78
C SER A 681 5.30 -0.81 -47.29
N LEU A 682 6.44 -0.70 -47.96
CA LEU A 682 6.63 -1.16 -49.33
C LEU A 682 6.57 -2.68 -49.40
N ASP A 683 7.28 -3.33 -48.48
CA ASP A 683 7.34 -4.77 -48.36
C ASP A 683 7.64 -5.18 -46.91
N GLN A 684 7.39 -6.44 -46.57
CA GLN A 684 7.60 -6.97 -45.23
C GLN A 684 7.79 -8.49 -45.26
N SER A 685 8.57 -9.00 -44.31
CA SER A 685 8.71 -10.43 -44.05
C SER A 685 8.35 -10.68 -42.58
N LEU A 686 7.47 -11.65 -42.37
CA LEU A 686 6.79 -11.96 -41.11
C LEU A 686 6.83 -13.47 -40.84
N ASN A 687 7.98 -14.11 -41.07
CA ASN A 687 8.10 -15.51 -40.73
C ASN A 687 7.89 -15.67 -39.21
N ILE A 688 7.35 -16.82 -38.82
CA ILE A 688 7.05 -17.08 -37.41
C ILE A 688 8.25 -17.66 -36.70
N SER A 689 8.37 -17.39 -35.40
CA SER A 689 9.41 -17.93 -34.53
C SER A 689 10.81 -17.49 -34.98
N ASN A 690 11.83 -18.31 -34.76
CA ASN A 690 13.23 -17.91 -35.01
C ASN A 690 13.67 -18.15 -36.47
N ASN A 691 12.73 -18.13 -37.43
CA ASN A 691 13.07 -18.29 -38.84
C ASN A 691 13.69 -17.00 -39.37
N ASP A 692 14.70 -17.12 -40.22
CA ASP A 692 15.31 -15.96 -40.86
C ASP A 692 14.26 -15.20 -41.70
N GLU A 693 14.40 -13.87 -41.78
CA GLU A 693 13.56 -13.03 -42.61
C GLU A 693 14.31 -12.60 -43.86
N ASP A 694 13.60 -12.51 -44.98
CA ASP A 694 14.14 -12.01 -46.24
C ASP A 694 13.14 -11.12 -46.99
N ILE A 695 13.64 -10.02 -47.53
CA ILE A 695 12.95 -9.15 -48.48
C ILE A 695 13.85 -9.02 -49.71
N HIS A 696 13.30 -9.35 -50.88
CA HIS A 696 13.97 -9.15 -52.16
C HIS A 696 13.20 -8.10 -52.97
N TRP A 697 13.82 -6.94 -53.18
CA TRP A 697 13.20 -5.81 -53.87
C TRP A 697 13.88 -5.59 -55.22
N ASP A 698 13.10 -5.62 -56.30
CA ASP A 698 13.53 -5.38 -57.69
C ASP A 698 12.91 -4.05 -58.15
N GLU A 699 13.73 -3.03 -58.38
CA GLU A 699 13.26 -1.74 -58.89
C GLU A 699 12.91 -1.81 -60.39
N ASP A 700 11.81 -1.16 -60.77
CA ASP A 700 11.41 -1.07 -62.18
C ASP A 700 12.27 0.00 -62.87
N LEU A 701 12.98 -0.37 -63.94
CA LEU A 701 14.01 0.42 -64.67
C LEU A 701 13.52 1.78 -65.27
N ALA A 702 12.32 2.23 -64.93
CA ALA A 702 11.65 3.41 -65.46
C ALA A 702 11.26 4.45 -64.40
N SER A 703 11.45 4.19 -63.10
CA SER A 703 11.11 5.11 -62.01
C SER A 703 12.37 5.68 -61.33
N ALA A 704 12.41 7.01 -61.18
CA ALA A 704 13.50 7.70 -60.51
C ALA A 704 13.30 7.59 -59.00
N ASP A 705 13.90 6.56 -58.43
CA ASP A 705 13.56 6.05 -57.11
C ASP A 705 14.62 6.37 -56.05
N ASP A 706 15.64 7.16 -56.43
CA ASP A 706 16.66 7.75 -55.56
C ASP A 706 16.06 8.27 -54.26
N GLY A 707 16.53 7.73 -53.14
CA GLY A 707 15.94 8.07 -51.87
C GLY A 707 16.49 7.33 -50.67
N THR A 708 16.02 7.76 -49.51
CA THR A 708 16.26 7.11 -48.24
C THR A 708 15.13 6.13 -47.97
N TYR A 709 15.47 4.85 -47.91
CA TYR A 709 14.59 3.78 -47.45
C TYR A 709 14.80 3.56 -45.96
N VAL A 710 13.74 3.12 -45.28
CA VAL A 710 13.79 2.75 -43.86
C VAL A 710 13.53 1.26 -43.73
N ILE A 711 14.41 0.56 -43.04
CA ILE A 711 14.24 -0.82 -42.60
C ILE A 711 13.85 -0.75 -41.13
N LYS A 712 12.81 -1.49 -40.74
CA LYS A 712 12.37 -1.61 -39.36
C LYS A 712 12.46 -3.07 -38.94
N VAL A 713 13.15 -3.33 -37.84
CA VAL A 713 13.22 -4.64 -37.19
C VAL A 713 12.36 -4.58 -35.93
N ARG A 714 11.49 -5.57 -35.71
CA ARG A 714 10.57 -5.57 -34.57
C ARG A 714 10.41 -6.96 -33.97
N GLY A 715 10.51 -7.07 -32.65
CA GLY A 715 10.11 -8.27 -31.91
C GLY A 715 8.59 -8.41 -31.74
N VAL A 716 8.04 -9.61 -31.94
CA VAL A 716 6.61 -9.95 -31.84
C VAL A 716 6.30 -10.83 -30.60
N GLY A 717 7.29 -11.07 -29.73
CA GLY A 717 7.19 -11.93 -28.54
C GLY A 717 7.19 -11.19 -27.19
N GLN A 718 7.08 -11.95 -26.09
CA GLN A 718 6.95 -11.41 -24.71
C GLN A 718 8.26 -11.32 -23.91
N ALA A 719 9.39 -11.81 -24.41
CA ALA A 719 10.64 -11.74 -23.67
C ALA A 719 11.88 -11.89 -24.58
N HIS A 720 12.85 -11.00 -24.42
CA HIS A 720 14.18 -11.11 -25.03
C HIS A 720 15.22 -11.09 -23.91
N ALA A 721 16.26 -11.92 -24.00
CA ALA A 721 17.36 -11.81 -23.06
C ALA A 721 18.32 -10.72 -23.54
N CYS A 722 18.89 -9.96 -22.61
CA CYS A 722 19.68 -8.77 -22.96
C CYS A 722 20.86 -9.00 -23.91
N TYR A 723 21.47 -10.18 -23.87
CA TYR A 723 22.65 -10.47 -24.69
C TYR A 723 22.33 -11.14 -26.02
N ASP A 724 21.05 -11.32 -26.33
CA ASP A 724 20.61 -11.99 -27.54
C ASP A 724 20.59 -10.97 -28.71
N SER A 725 21.41 -11.20 -29.75
CA SER A 725 21.56 -10.31 -30.91
C SER A 725 21.05 -10.93 -32.20
N TYR A 726 20.58 -10.12 -33.14
CA TYR A 726 20.31 -10.53 -34.52
C TYR A 726 21.40 -10.00 -35.48
N THR A 727 21.38 -10.47 -36.72
CA THR A 727 22.26 -10.01 -37.80
C THR A 727 21.41 -9.51 -38.97
N LEU A 728 21.51 -8.22 -39.28
CA LEU A 728 20.87 -7.62 -40.46
C LEU A 728 21.91 -7.47 -41.57
N THR A 729 21.56 -7.95 -42.77
CA THR A 729 22.39 -7.78 -43.98
C THR A 729 21.58 -7.10 -45.06
N VAL A 730 22.19 -6.10 -45.72
CA VAL A 730 21.66 -5.42 -46.91
C VAL A 730 22.68 -5.62 -48.04
N ASP A 731 22.29 -6.33 -49.09
CA ASP A 731 23.14 -6.59 -50.26
C ASP A 731 22.50 -6.06 -51.54
N GLY A 732 23.31 -5.70 -52.54
CA GLY A 732 22.82 -5.24 -53.85
C GLY A 732 22.60 -3.74 -54.02
N LEU A 733 22.93 -2.90 -53.02
CA LEU A 733 22.97 -1.43 -53.19
C LEU A 733 24.11 -1.05 -54.17
N ARG A 734 23.77 -0.87 -55.46
CA ARG A 734 24.70 -0.71 -56.58
C ARG A 734 24.38 0.45 -57.51
#